data_AF-A0A0K0FQR3-F1
#
_entry.id   AF-A0A0K0FQR3-F1
#
_cell.length_a   1.000
_cell.length_b   1.000
_cell.length_c   1.000
_cell.angle_alpha   90.00
_cell.angle_beta   90.00
_cell.angle_gamma   90.00
#
_symmetry.space_group_name_H-M   'P 1'
#
loop_
_entity.id
_entity.type
_entity.pdbx_description
1 polymer ?
#
loop_
_entity_poly.entity_id
_entity_poly.type
_entity_poly.pdbx_seq_one_letter_code
_entity_poly.pdbx_strand_id
1 'polypeptide(L)'
;MHPYFLINDNNDEKFILSTIYDIAFKPDGTELIAAADCKVLVYDASDGTLLKSLKGHKDIVYAVTYSHTGELIASGSADKSVIIWNDIHEGTLKYSHNESIQCIAFNPFSNTLISCSISDFGLWQQEDKNVSKYKVFSRCCACGWNSTGEIFAIGMFDGTVSLRSETDGELLHTIIRPGGEPVWALTFASPRLDYSQPSKGKINYAPIYYPGEMLVVTDWTRKISFYNMEGQNVPPNEKDLEFDVFSIAYMCNGNFLIIGGMDRNILLYTREGTCLGCVAIMDSWVTVIKVRPKTNTIVVGCVDGGIACYQLMFSTVHGLHKDKYAYRLNMTDVIIQHLSKQINTRINCGDLVKKVAVYNQKLAIQLTDKVNIYNQVTGDKENEPLDYRLVERINQNFECSLLVICAQHLILCQEKRLQCYDFKGLRQREWIMDSLIRYIKVIGGPPGREAILLGLRNGLICKIFVDNPFPLIIYQLKNAVRCLDISQEKKKLATVDENGVCTTVSLQTKEVLFSEPNSSSVAFNTENENLLCYSGNNILNVKAYEFTPNSQKMQGFVVGFSGKKVFSLHLYQMSTIEVPLTNHLYQYLEKHMYKEAYDIAILGVTENDWAILANDALENFEFDIAKKAFCKIKDCRSLMLIYEVEDMVNKGHSKPEVLGYILAHQGRFREAATVYQQNNLEMNALDMFSDLRMFDEAQECMLKASVDTQKAIIRKKAEWAKLSNNMAIAAQMLVDSEDYDKAIQIMIDNDWLDMILQTLRKVDKGNTELLKTIGYYLIKREEFSVATSIFTSINDVRSLLNMHIVARQWDDAFAICQHNPQYTDIVYLPYARWLAEEGRFDEAQEAYKKSGNISEAFSVLNTLAINALKEKRYMDASYYHWKLATTYLVKSQTSPKYIEKFFEYLRNSDIYYAYETVYKCTTEPFTSIRKENLFNCLRYLILNYEDTPHISRFSILFTFTELCKEFKAYKTTRLALDQLTQLNYPLHYESQIHYSFIDIRAAPFTDNEDLLPLCFKCGLHNPLLGKKSCAQCKTEFLYSFFSFDILPLVEIKISDDITDEEAVDLISKEAGDSGVNTSSIVHSQEKTKDIVLTREQLLMLDKTNCFIQKWPKPLRYRYFVNVLQEINITHCDECYKFFLLDDYEEAILENGCCPFCRKKIAIFSDSDKIL
;
A
#
# COMPACT_ATOMS: atom_id res chain seq x y z
N MET A 1 -14.78 -39.42 33.55
CA MET A 1 -15.42 -39.86 32.29
C MET A 1 -15.64 -41.37 32.35
N HIS A 2 -16.58 -41.96 31.59
CA HIS A 2 -16.59 -43.41 31.41
C HIS A 2 -15.46 -43.82 30.45
N PRO A 3 -14.79 -44.95 30.69
CA PRO A 3 -13.76 -45.44 29.80
C PRO A 3 -14.35 -45.81 28.43
N TYR A 4 -13.58 -45.55 27.39
CA TYR A 4 -13.89 -45.89 25.99
C TYR A 4 -14.01 -47.41 25.82
N PHE A 5 -13.16 -48.17 26.51
CA PHE A 5 -13.37 -49.58 26.86
C PHE A 5 -12.59 -49.92 28.13
N LEU A 6 -13.04 -50.96 28.83
CA LEU A 6 -12.38 -51.55 29.99
C LEU A 6 -11.99 -52.97 29.64
N ILE A 7 -10.73 -53.33 29.88
CA ILE A 7 -10.28 -54.72 29.82
C ILE A 7 -10.29 -55.24 31.24
N ASN A 8 -11.38 -55.90 31.61
CA ASN A 8 -11.49 -56.70 32.82
C ASN A 8 -11.73 -58.14 32.35
N ASP A 9 -10.71 -59.00 32.44
CA ASP A 9 -10.82 -60.42 32.09
C ASP A 9 -11.69 -61.16 33.11
N ASN A 10 -13.02 -61.00 32.99
CA ASN A 10 -14.02 -61.72 33.79
C ASN A 10 -14.66 -62.89 33.04
N ASN A 11 -14.18 -63.23 31.84
CA ASN A 11 -14.68 -64.36 31.07
C ASN A 11 -13.72 -65.56 31.17
N ASP A 12 -14.12 -66.54 31.97
CA ASP A 12 -13.80 -67.97 31.87
C ASP A 12 -12.34 -68.36 31.56
N GLU A 13 -11.43 -68.07 32.49
CA GLU A 13 -10.39 -68.99 32.99
C GLU A 13 -9.77 -68.33 34.24
N LYS A 14 -9.26 -69.13 35.20
CA LYS A 14 -8.65 -68.64 36.45
C LYS A 14 -7.37 -67.82 36.20
N PHE A 15 -7.49 -66.62 35.65
CA PHE A 15 -6.43 -65.62 35.63
C PHE A 15 -6.67 -64.69 36.82
N ILE A 16 -5.84 -64.84 37.85
CA ILE A 16 -5.72 -63.82 38.88
C ILE A 16 -5.21 -62.57 38.16
N LEU A 17 -5.99 -61.49 38.17
CA LEU A 17 -5.57 -60.22 37.58
C LEU A 17 -4.24 -59.80 38.23
N SER A 18 -3.21 -59.68 37.41
CA SER A 18 -1.83 -59.41 37.82
C SER A 18 -1.46 -57.97 37.55
N THR A 19 -0.68 -57.36 38.44
CA THR A 19 -0.22 -55.98 38.30
C THR A 19 0.35 -55.68 36.92
N ILE A 20 -0.14 -54.60 36.31
CA ILE A 20 0.42 -54.07 35.06
C ILE A 20 1.61 -53.19 35.42
N TYR A 21 2.81 -53.58 35.00
CA TYR A 21 4.02 -52.83 35.34
C TYR A 21 4.34 -51.71 34.34
N ASP A 22 4.12 -51.98 33.04
CA ASP A 22 4.35 -51.01 31.98
C ASP A 22 3.46 -51.33 30.78
N ILE A 23 3.26 -50.34 29.93
CA ILE A 23 2.42 -50.40 28.73
C ILE A 23 3.15 -49.66 27.61
N ALA A 24 2.97 -50.06 26.36
CA ALA A 24 3.39 -49.26 25.22
C ALA A 24 2.44 -49.39 24.04
N PHE A 25 2.40 -48.35 23.21
CA PHE A 25 1.68 -48.38 21.94
C PHE A 25 2.65 -48.66 20.80
N LYS A 26 2.16 -49.38 19.79
CA LYS A 26 2.78 -49.34 18.48
C LYS A 26 2.73 -47.90 17.94
N PRO A 27 3.73 -47.41 17.19
CA PRO A 27 3.78 -46.02 16.70
C PRO A 27 2.58 -45.59 15.84
N ASP A 28 1.93 -46.53 15.17
CA ASP A 28 0.69 -46.30 14.40
C ASP A 28 -0.57 -46.23 15.30
N GLY A 29 -0.46 -46.63 16.57
CA GLY A 29 -1.54 -46.68 17.55
C GLY A 29 -2.53 -47.81 17.33
N THR A 30 -2.20 -48.85 16.56
CA THR A 30 -3.09 -50.00 16.28
C THR A 30 -3.03 -51.08 17.36
N GLU A 31 -1.85 -51.31 17.93
CA GLU A 31 -1.61 -52.30 18.97
C GLU A 31 -1.18 -51.65 20.29
N LEU A 32 -1.59 -52.28 21.38
CA LEU A 32 -1.22 -51.95 22.76
C LEU A 32 -0.55 -53.17 23.38
N ILE A 33 0.65 -53.01 23.93
CA ILE A 33 1.32 -54.05 24.71
C ILE A 33 1.30 -53.72 26.19
N ALA A 34 1.13 -54.73 27.02
CA ALA A 34 1.14 -54.62 28.48
C ALA A 34 2.07 -55.67 29.10
N ALA A 35 2.91 -55.24 30.04
CA ALA A 35 3.71 -56.10 30.88
C ALA A 35 2.89 -56.54 32.09
N ALA A 36 2.52 -57.83 32.13
CA ALA A 36 1.65 -58.41 33.15
C ALA A 36 2.29 -59.70 33.70
N ASP A 37 2.77 -59.65 34.94
CA ASP A 37 3.54 -60.73 35.57
C ASP A 37 4.72 -61.17 34.67
N CYS A 38 4.88 -62.46 34.38
CA CYS A 38 5.94 -62.99 33.53
C CYS A 38 5.63 -62.97 32.02
N LYS A 39 4.57 -62.27 31.59
CA LYS A 39 4.08 -62.25 30.20
C LYS A 39 4.05 -60.84 29.61
N VAL A 40 4.13 -60.78 28.29
CA VAL A 40 3.78 -59.58 27.52
C VAL A 40 2.47 -59.88 26.78
N LEU A 41 1.45 -59.08 27.04
CA LEU A 41 0.13 -59.21 26.42
C LEU A 41 0.00 -58.17 25.31
N VAL A 42 -0.53 -58.58 24.16
CA VAL A 42 -0.74 -57.73 22.98
C VAL A 42 -2.24 -57.61 22.75
N TYR A 43 -2.74 -56.39 22.70
CA TYR A 43 -4.15 -56.04 22.51
C TYR A 43 -4.35 -55.18 21.27
N ASP A 44 -5.53 -55.28 20.65
CA ASP A 44 -5.99 -54.28 19.69
C ASP A 44 -6.38 -52.99 20.42
N ALA A 45 -5.81 -51.87 20.01
CA ALA A 45 -6.02 -50.57 20.64
C ALA A 45 -7.40 -49.94 20.35
N SER A 46 -8.18 -50.52 19.45
CA SER A 46 -9.48 -49.99 19.00
C SER A 46 -10.64 -50.49 19.84
N ASP A 47 -10.61 -51.77 20.24
CA ASP A 47 -11.68 -52.41 21.01
C ASP A 47 -11.19 -53.14 22.28
N GLY A 48 -9.87 -53.25 22.49
CA GLY A 48 -9.29 -53.89 23.66
C GLY A 48 -9.25 -55.41 23.59
N THR A 49 -9.42 -56.01 22.41
CA THR A 49 -9.34 -57.46 22.25
C THR A 49 -7.91 -57.98 22.43
N LEU A 50 -7.74 -59.09 23.17
CA LEU A 50 -6.44 -59.73 23.35
C LEU A 50 -6.05 -60.47 22.05
N LEU A 51 -5.00 -60.01 21.38
CA LEU A 51 -4.48 -60.60 20.14
C LEU A 51 -3.52 -61.76 20.42
N LYS A 52 -2.54 -61.55 21.31
CA LYS A 52 -1.51 -62.56 21.61
C LYS A 52 -0.96 -62.43 23.02
N SER A 53 -0.55 -63.57 23.60
CA SER A 53 0.16 -63.65 24.88
C SER A 53 1.57 -64.20 24.64
N LEU A 54 2.58 -63.35 24.82
CA LEU A 54 3.98 -63.69 24.57
C LEU A 54 4.60 -64.29 25.83
N LYS A 55 5.10 -65.53 25.71
CA LYS A 55 5.72 -66.29 26.78
C LYS A 55 7.20 -66.47 26.46
N GLY A 56 8.09 -66.00 27.34
CA GLY A 56 9.54 -66.10 27.13
C GLY A 56 10.40 -65.66 28.32
N HIS A 57 9.87 -64.78 29.17
CA HIS A 57 10.49 -64.41 30.43
C HIS A 57 10.20 -65.45 31.52
N LYS A 58 11.15 -65.60 32.46
CA LYS A 58 11.05 -66.55 33.58
C LYS A 58 10.58 -65.91 34.88
N ASP A 59 10.45 -64.59 34.89
CA ASP A 59 10.13 -63.78 36.06
C ASP A 59 9.40 -62.51 35.58
N ILE A 60 8.97 -61.65 36.51
CA ILE A 60 8.18 -60.45 36.27
C ILE A 60 8.80 -59.59 35.17
N VAL A 61 7.99 -59.16 34.20
CA VAL A 61 8.34 -58.19 33.17
C VAL A 61 8.03 -56.81 33.72
N TYR A 62 9.07 -55.96 33.87
CA TYR A 62 8.92 -54.62 34.44
C TYR A 62 8.71 -53.54 33.38
N ALA A 63 9.24 -53.72 32.17
CA ALA A 63 9.25 -52.69 31.15
C ALA A 63 8.98 -53.27 29.76
N VAL A 64 8.20 -52.56 28.96
CA VAL A 64 7.91 -52.89 27.56
C VAL A 64 7.91 -51.63 26.70
N THR A 65 8.45 -51.72 25.48
CA THR A 65 8.47 -50.59 24.55
C THR A 65 8.45 -51.07 23.10
N TYR A 66 7.91 -50.24 22.20
CA TYR A 66 8.00 -50.44 20.75
C TYR A 66 9.14 -49.61 20.14
N SER A 67 9.73 -50.10 19.05
CA SER A 67 10.59 -49.28 18.18
C SER A 67 9.76 -48.20 17.47
N HIS A 68 10.41 -47.12 17.05
CA HIS A 68 9.76 -46.04 16.30
C HIS A 68 9.22 -46.50 14.93
N THR A 69 9.78 -47.58 14.34
CA THR A 69 9.26 -48.21 13.12
C THR A 69 8.01 -49.05 13.39
N GLY A 70 7.82 -49.55 14.61
CA GLY A 70 6.76 -50.47 14.99
C GLY A 70 7.02 -51.93 14.63
N GLU A 71 8.22 -52.26 14.15
CA GLU A 71 8.63 -53.61 13.75
C GLU A 71 9.19 -54.44 14.89
N LEU A 72 9.65 -53.79 15.97
CA LEU A 72 10.28 -54.45 17.11
C LEU A 72 9.59 -54.06 18.41
N ILE A 73 9.47 -55.04 19.30
CA ILE A 73 9.06 -54.86 20.70
C ILE A 73 10.25 -55.27 21.57
N ALA A 74 10.55 -54.50 22.61
CA ALA A 74 11.50 -54.91 23.65
C ALA A 74 10.76 -55.13 24.97
N SER A 75 11.12 -56.20 25.68
CA SER A 75 10.65 -56.48 27.03
C SER A 75 11.79 -56.76 27.99
N GLY A 76 11.76 -56.14 29.17
CA GLY A 76 12.77 -56.27 30.21
C GLY A 76 12.21 -56.89 31.48
N SER A 77 12.93 -57.85 32.06
CA SER A 77 12.43 -58.64 33.18
C SER A 77 13.36 -58.70 34.39
N ALA A 78 12.78 -59.05 35.53
CA ALA A 78 13.44 -59.51 36.74
C ALA A 78 14.36 -60.72 36.51
N ASP A 79 14.12 -61.50 35.44
CA ASP A 79 14.99 -62.61 35.02
C ASP A 79 16.35 -62.15 34.44
N LYS A 80 16.62 -60.84 34.53
CA LYS A 80 17.83 -60.13 34.10
C LYS A 80 17.97 -60.03 32.59
N SER A 81 16.97 -60.46 31.82
CA SER A 81 17.04 -60.48 30.38
C SER A 81 16.19 -59.41 29.72
N VAL A 82 16.65 -58.99 28.54
CA VAL A 82 15.90 -58.22 27.56
C VAL A 82 15.61 -59.15 26.38
N ILE A 83 14.34 -59.23 25.96
CA ILE A 83 13.92 -59.97 24.77
C ILE A 83 13.41 -58.97 23.73
N ILE A 84 13.90 -59.11 22.49
CA ILE A 84 13.38 -58.39 21.33
C ILE A 84 12.43 -59.33 20.59
N TRP A 85 11.22 -58.86 20.33
CA TRP A 85 10.19 -59.55 19.56
C TRP A 85 10.04 -58.87 18.20
N ASN A 86 9.89 -59.66 17.14
CA ASN A 86 9.58 -59.13 15.80
C ASN A 86 8.09 -58.77 15.66
N ASP A 87 7.73 -58.27 14.48
CA ASP A 87 6.38 -57.91 14.03
C ASP A 87 5.36 -59.06 14.09
N ILE A 88 5.82 -60.31 13.92
CA ILE A 88 5.00 -61.53 14.07
C ILE A 88 4.91 -61.99 15.55
N HIS A 89 5.55 -61.24 16.45
CA HIS A 89 5.62 -61.47 17.89
C HIS A 89 6.30 -62.79 18.28
N GLU A 90 7.45 -63.05 17.67
CA GLU A 90 8.39 -64.12 18.02
C GLU A 90 9.66 -63.50 18.62
N GLY A 91 10.18 -64.08 19.69
CA GLY A 91 11.39 -63.58 20.37
C GLY A 91 12.63 -63.93 19.55
N THR A 92 13.23 -62.92 18.90
CA THR A 92 14.35 -63.10 17.96
C THR A 92 15.71 -62.99 18.63
N LEU A 93 15.85 -62.11 19.63
CA LEU A 93 17.10 -61.87 20.35
C LEU A 93 16.84 -61.83 21.86
N LYS A 94 17.74 -62.46 22.63
CA LYS A 94 17.72 -62.45 24.10
C LYS A 94 19.11 -62.15 24.64
N TYR A 95 19.21 -61.15 25.51
CA TYR A 95 20.46 -60.81 26.18
C TYR A 95 20.26 -60.59 27.67
N SER A 96 21.33 -60.78 28.46
CA SER A 96 21.31 -60.67 29.92
C SER A 96 22.17 -59.53 30.46
N HIS A 97 21.59 -58.76 31.38
CA HIS A 97 22.29 -57.90 32.32
C HIS A 97 22.77 -58.70 33.55
N ASN A 98 23.56 -58.06 34.40
CA ASN A 98 24.03 -58.68 35.65
C ASN A 98 22.91 -58.75 36.70
N GLU A 99 21.97 -57.80 36.63
CA GLU A 99 20.87 -57.61 37.57
C GLU A 99 19.55 -57.41 36.83
N SER A 100 18.45 -57.33 37.60
CA SER A 100 17.09 -57.16 37.08
C SER A 100 16.97 -55.87 36.26
N ILE A 101 16.32 -55.98 35.10
CA ILE A 101 15.98 -54.82 34.27
C ILE A 101 14.84 -54.05 34.94
N GLN A 102 14.97 -52.72 35.03
CA GLN A 102 14.02 -51.84 35.70
C GLN A 102 13.22 -51.01 34.71
N CYS A 103 13.87 -50.43 33.69
CA CYS A 103 13.22 -49.61 32.68
C CYS A 103 13.93 -49.76 31.32
N ILE A 104 13.17 -49.59 30.25
CA ILE A 104 13.64 -49.68 28.87
C ILE A 104 13.01 -48.55 28.06
N ALA A 105 13.73 -47.96 27.11
CA ALA A 105 13.17 -46.99 26.16
C ALA A 105 13.85 -47.07 24.79
N PHE A 106 13.06 -47.22 23.72
CA PHE A 106 13.56 -47.06 22.35
C PHE A 106 13.72 -45.59 22.00
N ASN A 107 14.72 -45.31 21.18
CA ASN A 107 14.93 -43.99 20.60
C ASN A 107 13.75 -43.64 19.66
N PRO A 108 13.26 -42.39 19.68
CA PRO A 108 12.13 -41.97 18.87
C PRO A 108 12.40 -41.92 17.35
N PHE A 109 13.66 -41.99 16.90
CA PHE A 109 14.04 -41.95 15.47
C PHE A 109 15.00 -43.05 15.04
N SER A 110 15.81 -43.59 15.95
CA SER A 110 16.73 -44.69 15.65
C SER A 110 16.22 -46.00 16.27
N ASN A 111 16.73 -47.14 15.81
CA ASN A 111 16.44 -48.44 16.43
C ASN A 111 17.31 -48.68 17.68
N THR A 112 17.94 -47.62 18.21
CA THR A 112 18.72 -47.68 19.43
C THR A 112 17.81 -47.90 20.64
N LEU A 113 18.10 -48.90 21.47
CA LEU A 113 17.38 -49.19 22.72
C LEU A 113 18.26 -48.86 23.92
N ILE A 114 17.68 -48.28 24.96
CA ILE A 114 18.29 -48.22 26.29
C ILE A 114 17.65 -49.28 27.17
N SER A 115 18.44 -50.12 27.81
CA SER A 115 17.98 -50.99 28.89
C SER A 115 18.72 -50.69 30.19
N CYS A 116 18.00 -50.34 31.24
CA CYS A 116 18.58 -50.02 32.53
C CYS A 116 18.30 -51.13 33.54
N SER A 117 19.35 -51.64 34.17
CA SER A 117 19.26 -52.56 35.31
C SER A 117 19.45 -51.81 36.64
N ILE A 118 19.51 -52.55 37.73
CA ILE A 118 19.80 -52.00 39.07
C ILE A 118 21.20 -51.36 39.14
N SER A 119 22.21 -51.87 38.42
CA SER A 119 23.60 -51.40 38.58
C SER A 119 24.33 -51.02 37.28
N ASP A 120 23.69 -51.22 36.13
CA ASP A 120 24.21 -50.83 34.83
C ASP A 120 23.09 -50.38 33.87
N PHE A 121 23.47 -49.73 32.78
CA PHE A 121 22.61 -49.58 31.60
C PHE A 121 23.32 -50.08 30.34
N GLY A 122 22.54 -50.44 29.33
CA GLY A 122 23.01 -50.92 28.04
C GLY A 122 22.42 -50.11 26.89
N LEU A 123 23.25 -49.83 25.88
CA LEU A 123 22.82 -49.24 24.61
C LEU A 123 22.89 -50.31 23.51
N TRP A 124 21.76 -50.54 22.84
CA TRP A 124 21.58 -51.62 21.88
C TRP A 124 21.26 -51.09 20.50
N GLN A 125 21.78 -51.74 19.47
CA GLN A 125 21.18 -51.75 18.14
C GLN A 125 20.94 -53.21 17.73
N GLN A 126 19.89 -53.48 16.93
CA GLN A 126 19.55 -54.85 16.52
C GLN A 126 20.70 -55.54 15.76
N GLU A 127 21.54 -54.76 15.09
CA GLU A 127 22.68 -55.21 14.29
C GLU A 127 23.90 -55.61 15.16
N ASP A 128 23.95 -55.15 16.41
CA ASP A 128 25.08 -55.38 17.30
C ASP A 128 25.06 -56.80 17.87
N LYS A 129 26.18 -57.52 17.69
CA LYS A 129 26.37 -58.84 18.30
C LYS A 129 26.55 -58.76 19.82
N ASN A 130 27.02 -57.63 20.33
CA ASN A 130 27.33 -57.39 21.74
C ASN A 130 26.86 -56.00 22.15
N VAL A 131 26.39 -55.86 23.39
CA VAL A 131 25.89 -54.59 23.92
C VAL A 131 26.88 -53.88 24.80
N SER A 132 26.98 -52.58 24.58
CA SER A 132 27.79 -51.67 25.37
C SER A 132 27.14 -51.46 26.75
N LYS A 133 27.81 -51.91 27.81
CA LYS A 133 27.34 -51.81 29.21
C LYS A 133 28.11 -50.74 29.96
N TYR A 134 27.37 -49.88 30.66
CA TYR A 134 27.91 -48.79 31.45
C TYR A 134 27.41 -48.91 32.89
N LYS A 135 28.32 -48.79 33.87
CA LYS A 135 27.95 -48.86 35.29
C LYS A 135 27.29 -47.56 35.74
N VAL A 136 26.30 -47.69 36.63
CA VAL A 136 25.67 -46.58 37.34
C VAL A 136 25.90 -46.70 38.85
N PHE A 137 25.81 -45.58 39.55
CA PHE A 137 26.12 -45.50 40.98
C PHE A 137 24.94 -45.85 41.90
N SER A 138 23.72 -45.88 41.37
CA SER A 138 22.49 -46.17 42.10
C SER A 138 21.47 -46.85 41.19
N ARG A 139 20.42 -47.43 41.78
CA ARG A 139 19.36 -48.17 41.08
C ARG A 139 18.64 -47.29 40.07
N CYS A 140 18.65 -47.69 38.79
CA CYS A 140 17.84 -47.04 37.77
C CYS A 140 16.35 -47.26 38.06
N CYS A 141 15.57 -46.19 37.99
CA CYS A 141 14.13 -46.22 38.25
C CYS A 141 13.32 -45.84 37.00
N ALA A 142 13.81 -44.87 36.21
CA ALA A 142 13.17 -44.45 34.97
C ALA A 142 14.21 -44.06 33.92
N CYS A 143 13.86 -44.24 32.65
CA CYS A 143 14.63 -43.72 31.53
C CYS A 143 13.72 -43.19 30.42
N GLY A 144 14.26 -42.32 29.58
CA GLY A 144 13.51 -41.73 28.48
C GLY A 144 14.42 -40.94 27.55
N TRP A 145 13.96 -40.76 26.31
CA TRP A 145 14.65 -40.00 25.28
C TRP A 145 14.05 -38.62 25.11
N ASN A 146 14.91 -37.67 24.76
CA ASN A 146 14.48 -36.37 24.30
C ASN A 146 13.81 -36.47 22.92
N SER A 147 13.15 -35.39 22.52
CA SER A 147 12.32 -35.32 21.32
C SER A 147 13.12 -35.34 20.01
N THR A 148 14.45 -35.25 20.05
CA THR A 148 15.36 -35.43 18.91
C THR A 148 16.04 -36.81 18.88
N GLY A 149 16.00 -37.56 19.99
CA GLY A 149 16.71 -38.83 20.13
C GLY A 149 18.22 -38.70 20.39
N GLU A 150 18.77 -37.49 20.51
CA GLU A 150 20.21 -37.28 20.71
C GLU A 150 20.61 -37.41 22.19
N ILE A 151 19.69 -37.12 23.11
CA ILE A 151 19.92 -37.11 24.55
C ILE A 151 18.92 -38.05 25.23
N PHE A 152 19.40 -38.81 26.20
CA PHE A 152 18.54 -39.57 27.10
C PHE A 152 18.79 -39.24 28.57
N ALA A 153 17.75 -39.41 29.37
CA ALA A 153 17.80 -39.26 30.81
C ALA A 153 17.67 -40.62 31.51
N ILE A 154 18.42 -40.80 32.59
CA ILE A 154 18.24 -41.91 33.55
C ILE A 154 18.03 -41.31 34.94
N GLY A 155 16.88 -41.58 35.54
CA GLY A 155 16.55 -41.25 36.91
C GLY A 155 16.92 -42.39 37.85
N MET A 156 17.60 -42.07 38.95
CA MET A 156 18.15 -43.04 39.89
C MET A 156 17.49 -42.93 41.28
N PHE A 157 17.63 -43.98 42.07
CA PHE A 157 17.01 -44.14 43.38
C PHE A 157 17.57 -43.20 44.46
N ASP A 158 18.76 -42.64 44.25
CA ASP A 158 19.44 -41.70 45.16
C ASP A 158 19.07 -40.22 44.89
N GLY A 159 18.10 -39.96 44.01
CA GLY A 159 17.71 -38.61 43.61
C GLY A 159 18.55 -38.02 42.49
N THR A 160 19.47 -38.78 41.88
CA THR A 160 20.30 -38.30 40.77
C THR A 160 19.63 -38.56 39.43
N VAL A 161 19.66 -37.59 38.50
CA VAL A 161 19.29 -37.77 37.09
C VAL A 161 20.49 -37.49 36.21
N SER A 162 20.88 -38.46 35.39
CA SER A 162 21.97 -38.29 34.41
C SER A 162 21.42 -38.03 33.01
N LEU A 163 21.84 -36.93 32.39
CA LEU A 163 21.63 -36.64 30.97
C LEU A 163 22.84 -37.11 30.17
N ARG A 164 22.61 -37.91 29.13
CA ARG A 164 23.65 -38.61 28.38
C ARG A 164 23.44 -38.56 26.87
N SER A 165 24.52 -38.65 26.10
CA SER A 165 24.51 -38.67 24.63
C SER A 165 24.17 -40.06 24.08
N GLU A 166 23.40 -40.12 22.97
CA GLU A 166 23.12 -41.37 22.24
C GLU A 166 24.39 -42.06 21.72
N THR A 167 25.35 -41.29 21.21
CA THR A 167 26.46 -41.78 20.38
C THR A 167 27.41 -42.72 21.10
N ASP A 168 27.70 -42.43 22.36
CA ASP A 168 28.74 -43.06 23.17
C ASP A 168 28.29 -43.31 24.62
N GLY A 169 27.08 -42.89 24.99
CA GLY A 169 26.59 -42.96 26.37
C GLY A 169 27.32 -42.02 27.34
N GLU A 170 28.09 -41.05 26.84
CA GLU A 170 28.83 -40.09 27.67
C GLU A 170 27.90 -39.25 28.54
N LEU A 171 28.36 -38.93 29.76
CA LEU A 171 27.64 -38.10 30.71
C LEU A 171 27.77 -36.63 30.32
N LEU A 172 26.67 -36.00 29.93
CA LEU A 172 26.62 -34.58 29.58
C LEU A 172 26.40 -33.71 30.83
N HIS A 173 25.33 -33.99 31.58
CA HIS A 173 24.93 -33.22 32.75
C HIS A 173 24.35 -34.13 33.84
N THR A 174 24.47 -33.69 35.10
CA THR A 174 23.90 -34.37 36.26
C THR A 174 23.00 -33.40 37.02
N ILE A 175 21.77 -33.84 37.29
CA ILE A 175 20.80 -33.13 38.11
C ILE A 175 20.71 -33.85 39.45
N ILE A 176 20.92 -33.13 40.54
CA ILE A 176 20.80 -33.67 41.90
C ILE A 176 19.53 -33.10 42.53
N ARG A 177 18.59 -33.97 42.89
CA ARG A 177 17.34 -33.56 43.54
C ARG A 177 17.60 -33.20 45.00
N PRO A 178 17.04 -32.08 45.50
CA PRO A 178 17.37 -31.55 46.83
C PRO A 178 16.98 -32.48 47.99
N GLY A 179 16.03 -33.39 47.78
CA GLY A 179 15.60 -34.36 48.78
C GLY A 179 16.36 -35.69 48.78
N GLY A 180 17.14 -36.01 47.74
CA GLY A 180 17.82 -37.31 47.62
C GLY A 180 16.89 -38.53 47.53
N GLU A 181 15.59 -38.31 47.33
CA GLU A 181 14.57 -39.36 47.20
C GLU A 181 14.54 -39.96 45.79
N PRO A 182 14.01 -41.18 45.61
CA PRO A 182 14.00 -41.86 44.32
C PRO A 182 13.31 -41.06 43.21
N VAL A 183 14.00 -40.91 42.06
CA VAL A 183 13.41 -40.34 40.84
C VAL A 183 12.63 -41.42 40.13
N TRP A 184 11.32 -41.47 40.40
CA TRP A 184 10.49 -42.59 39.96
C TRP A 184 9.96 -42.44 38.54
N ALA A 185 9.65 -41.22 38.09
CA ALA A 185 9.16 -40.98 36.74
C ALA A 185 9.76 -39.71 36.13
N LEU A 186 10.12 -39.80 34.86
CA LEU A 186 10.64 -38.71 34.05
C LEU A 186 10.07 -38.77 32.63
N THR A 187 9.92 -37.62 31.97
CA THR A 187 9.50 -37.54 30.57
C THR A 187 9.95 -36.24 29.93
N PHE A 188 10.19 -36.26 28.63
CA PHE A 188 10.53 -35.07 27.85
C PHE A 188 9.29 -34.42 27.24
N ALA A 189 9.33 -33.09 27.14
CA ALA A 189 8.30 -32.24 26.54
C ALA A 189 8.84 -31.62 25.25
N SER A 190 8.33 -32.03 24.09
CA SER A 190 8.72 -31.49 22.77
C SER A 190 8.58 -29.95 22.71
N PRO A 191 9.39 -29.21 21.94
CA PRO A 191 9.32 -27.75 21.84
C PRO A 191 7.96 -27.23 21.30
N ARG A 192 7.56 -26.01 21.67
CA ARG A 192 6.32 -25.39 21.17
C ARG A 192 6.52 -24.78 19.78
N LEU A 193 5.76 -25.24 18.79
CA LEU A 193 5.76 -24.71 17.42
C LEU A 193 4.99 -23.37 17.28
N ASP A 194 4.05 -23.07 18.19
CA ASP A 194 3.13 -21.93 18.09
C ASP A 194 3.75 -20.57 18.47
N TYR A 195 4.98 -20.55 19.00
CA TYR A 195 5.69 -19.30 19.32
C TYR A 195 6.46 -18.81 18.10
N SER A 196 5.76 -18.08 17.22
CA SER A 196 6.44 -17.15 16.33
C SER A 196 7.20 -16.13 17.17
N GLN A 197 8.49 -15.92 16.89
CA GLN A 197 9.27 -14.88 17.56
C GLN A 197 8.53 -13.54 17.44
N PRO A 198 8.44 -12.74 18.52
CA PRO A 198 7.87 -11.41 18.40
C PRO A 198 8.71 -10.62 17.38
N SER A 199 8.03 -10.17 16.32
CA SER A 199 8.59 -9.22 15.38
C SER A 199 9.15 -8.03 16.17
N LYS A 200 10.43 -7.72 15.95
CA LYS A 200 11.16 -6.64 16.63
C LYS A 200 10.29 -5.38 16.65
N GLY A 201 9.81 -4.99 17.84
CA GLY A 201 9.15 -3.70 18.03
C GLY A 201 7.91 -3.62 18.92
N LYS A 202 7.45 -4.66 19.63
CA LYS A 202 6.29 -4.54 20.52
C LYS A 202 6.56 -5.06 21.94
N ILE A 203 6.45 -4.12 22.89
CA ILE A 203 6.32 -4.21 24.36
C ILE A 203 6.79 -5.52 25.01
N ASN A 204 7.88 -5.41 25.78
CA ASN A 204 8.44 -6.43 26.65
C ASN A 204 7.42 -6.94 27.68
N TYR A 205 6.77 -8.05 27.39
CA TYR A 205 6.50 -9.03 28.42
C TYR A 205 7.49 -10.17 28.19
N ALA A 206 8.43 -10.37 29.12
CA ALA A 206 9.29 -11.55 29.09
C ALA A 206 8.39 -12.80 28.98
N PRO A 207 8.73 -13.79 28.14
CA PRO A 207 7.93 -15.01 28.08
C PRO A 207 7.95 -15.66 29.47
N ILE A 208 6.77 -15.78 30.10
CA ILE A 208 6.60 -16.42 31.40
C ILE A 208 6.95 -17.93 31.32
N TYR A 209 7.02 -18.47 30.10
CA TYR A 209 7.16 -19.90 29.83
C TYR A 209 8.39 -20.19 28.96
N TYR A 210 9.03 -21.33 29.22
CA TYR A 210 10.14 -21.81 28.42
C TYR A 210 9.63 -22.44 27.10
N PRO A 211 10.01 -21.90 25.92
CA PRO A 211 9.50 -22.35 24.62
C PRO A 211 10.19 -23.61 24.09
N GLY A 212 11.41 -23.89 24.59
CA GLY A 212 12.23 -25.02 24.16
C GLY A 212 11.78 -26.36 24.73
N GLU A 213 12.59 -27.37 24.47
CA GLU A 213 12.39 -28.71 25.02
C GLU A 213 12.70 -28.78 26.52
N MET A 214 11.88 -29.47 27.30
CA MET A 214 12.03 -29.58 28.76
C MET A 214 11.99 -31.01 29.23
N LEU A 215 12.83 -31.34 30.21
CA LEU A 215 12.75 -32.58 30.98
C LEU A 215 11.89 -32.33 32.22
N VAL A 216 10.87 -33.16 32.42
CA VAL A 216 10.07 -33.19 33.64
C VAL A 216 10.52 -34.36 34.50
N VAL A 217 10.75 -34.08 35.78
CA VAL A 217 11.18 -35.06 36.77
C VAL A 217 10.23 -35.02 37.96
N THR A 218 9.83 -36.20 38.42
CA THR A 218 9.08 -36.41 39.67
C THR A 218 9.83 -37.36 40.58
N ASP A 219 9.76 -37.10 41.88
CA ASP A 219 10.37 -37.92 42.92
C ASP A 219 9.38 -38.14 44.08
N TRP A 220 9.78 -38.97 45.05
CA TRP A 220 8.96 -39.28 46.24
C TRP A 220 8.93 -38.14 47.28
N THR A 221 9.55 -36.98 47.01
CA THR A 221 9.26 -35.77 47.79
C THR A 221 7.92 -35.14 47.41
N ARG A 222 7.18 -35.77 46.49
CA ARG A 222 5.91 -35.28 45.93
C ARG A 222 6.09 -33.93 45.25
N LYS A 223 7.17 -33.81 44.47
CA LYS A 223 7.48 -32.60 43.72
C LYS A 223 7.62 -32.89 42.24
N ILE A 224 7.15 -31.96 41.42
CA ILE A 224 7.39 -31.92 39.98
C ILE A 224 8.31 -30.76 39.64
N SER A 225 9.37 -31.06 38.89
CA SER A 225 10.37 -30.07 38.48
C SER A 225 10.67 -30.14 36.99
N PHE A 226 11.06 -28.99 36.45
CA PHE A 226 11.27 -28.77 35.03
C PHE A 226 12.72 -28.35 34.79
N TYR A 227 13.39 -29.02 33.86
CA TYR A 227 14.79 -28.78 33.53
C TYR A 227 14.98 -28.56 32.03
N ASN A 228 15.94 -27.73 31.63
CA ASN A 228 16.41 -27.69 30.24
C ASN A 228 17.39 -28.84 29.96
N MET A 229 17.86 -28.93 28.72
CA MET A 229 18.83 -29.96 28.31
C MET A 229 20.24 -29.77 28.92
N GLU A 230 20.51 -28.60 29.51
CA GLU A 230 21.75 -28.32 30.26
C GLU A 230 21.64 -28.71 31.75
N GLY A 231 20.49 -29.26 32.18
CA GLY A 231 20.23 -29.65 33.57
C GLY A 231 19.88 -28.50 34.52
N GLN A 232 19.62 -27.30 34.01
CA GLN A 232 19.19 -26.13 34.78
C GLN A 232 17.67 -26.10 34.95
N ASN A 233 17.19 -25.67 36.11
CA ASN A 233 15.75 -25.53 36.37
C ASN A 233 15.15 -24.41 35.50
N VAL A 234 14.05 -24.69 34.80
CA VAL A 234 13.36 -23.73 33.93
C VAL A 234 12.00 -23.33 34.50
N PRO A 235 11.52 -22.10 34.24
CA PRO A 235 10.18 -21.69 34.67
C PRO A 235 9.08 -22.58 34.06
N PRO A 236 8.05 -22.94 34.85
CA PRO A 236 7.80 -22.48 36.22
C PRO A 236 8.62 -23.24 37.27
N ASN A 237 8.82 -22.58 38.42
CA ASN A 237 9.44 -23.20 39.59
C ASN A 237 8.78 -24.54 39.96
N GLU A 238 9.53 -25.35 40.70
CA GLU A 238 9.10 -26.61 41.30
C GLU A 238 7.72 -26.48 41.98
N LYS A 239 6.85 -27.48 41.76
CA LYS A 239 5.49 -27.52 42.33
C LYS A 239 5.31 -28.75 43.20
N ASP A 240 4.56 -28.58 44.28
CA ASP A 240 4.17 -29.68 45.16
C ASP A 240 2.96 -30.43 44.59
N LEU A 241 2.97 -31.75 44.76
CA LEU A 241 1.93 -32.69 44.40
C LEU A 241 1.30 -33.27 45.68
N GLU A 242 0.04 -33.68 45.59
CA GLU A 242 -0.69 -34.20 46.76
C GLU A 242 -0.39 -35.68 47.05
N PHE A 243 0.19 -36.41 46.10
CA PHE A 243 0.41 -37.86 46.14
C PHE A 243 1.71 -38.27 45.44
N ASP A 244 2.15 -39.50 45.70
CA ASP A 244 3.34 -40.08 45.07
C ASP A 244 3.04 -40.55 43.65
N VAL A 245 3.82 -40.04 42.70
CA VAL A 245 3.63 -40.26 41.27
C VAL A 245 4.30 -41.56 40.84
N PHE A 246 3.58 -42.38 40.10
CA PHE A 246 4.14 -43.57 39.46
C PHE A 246 4.40 -43.39 37.97
N SER A 247 3.58 -42.59 37.28
CA SER A 247 3.72 -42.40 35.84
C SER A 247 3.32 -41.00 35.39
N ILE A 248 4.07 -40.49 34.42
CA ILE A 248 3.83 -39.21 33.76
C ILE A 248 3.97 -39.37 32.25
N ALA A 249 3.11 -38.68 31.49
CA ALA A 249 3.17 -38.69 30.03
C ALA A 249 2.64 -37.38 29.43
N TYR A 250 3.29 -36.92 28.35
CA TYR A 250 2.81 -35.77 27.58
C TYR A 250 1.83 -36.17 26.49
N MET A 251 0.79 -35.35 26.29
CA MET A 251 -0.22 -35.52 25.23
C MET A 251 -0.41 -34.25 24.40
N CYS A 252 -1.21 -34.35 23.32
CA CYS A 252 -1.53 -33.25 22.40
C CYS A 252 -0.27 -32.50 21.93
N ASN A 253 0.76 -33.22 21.48
CA ASN A 253 2.05 -32.68 21.03
C ASN A 253 2.78 -31.87 22.12
N GLY A 254 2.74 -32.32 23.38
CA GLY A 254 3.48 -31.69 24.48
C GLY A 254 2.80 -30.48 25.11
N ASN A 255 1.50 -30.28 24.85
CA ASN A 255 0.73 -29.17 25.42
C ASN A 255 0.16 -29.48 26.82
N PHE A 256 -0.10 -30.75 27.11
CA PHE A 256 -0.63 -31.18 28.40
C PHE A 256 0.18 -32.35 28.95
N LEU A 257 0.32 -32.37 30.28
CA LEU A 257 0.97 -33.42 31.04
C LEU A 257 -0.10 -34.20 31.81
N ILE A 258 -0.06 -35.52 31.75
CA ILE A 258 -0.93 -36.37 32.57
C ILE A 258 -0.08 -37.04 33.64
N ILE A 259 -0.60 -37.07 34.86
CA ILE A 259 0.06 -37.62 36.04
C ILE A 259 -0.91 -38.60 36.71
N GLY A 260 -0.39 -39.76 37.13
CA GLY A 260 -1.12 -40.71 37.97
C GLY A 260 -0.19 -41.43 38.94
N GLY A 261 -0.78 -41.95 40.01
CA GLY A 261 -0.04 -42.60 41.08
C GLY A 261 -0.93 -43.25 42.13
N MET A 262 -0.50 -43.17 43.39
CA MET A 262 -1.12 -43.89 44.52
C MET A 262 -2.51 -43.39 44.92
N ASP A 263 -2.89 -42.16 44.57
CA ASP A 263 -4.20 -41.61 44.93
C ASP A 263 -5.35 -42.15 44.07
N ARG A 264 -5.04 -43.04 43.11
CA ARG A 264 -5.95 -43.62 42.11
C ARG A 264 -6.49 -42.60 41.11
N ASN A 265 -6.12 -41.33 41.22
CA ASN A 265 -6.60 -40.29 40.32
C ASN A 265 -5.67 -40.20 39.11
N ILE A 266 -6.28 -39.89 37.97
CA ILE A 266 -5.57 -39.49 36.76
C ILE A 266 -5.82 -38.00 36.60
N LEU A 267 -4.79 -37.19 36.82
CA LEU A 267 -4.88 -35.74 36.80
C LEU A 267 -4.26 -35.18 35.52
N LEU A 268 -4.95 -34.21 34.93
CA LEU A 268 -4.46 -33.45 33.78
C LEU A 268 -3.81 -32.16 34.26
N TYR A 269 -2.62 -31.88 33.75
CA TYR A 269 -1.84 -30.68 34.02
C TYR A 269 -1.54 -29.94 32.71
N THR A 270 -1.32 -28.64 32.81
CA THR A 270 -0.66 -27.90 31.73
C THR A 270 0.75 -28.42 31.51
N ARG A 271 1.37 -28.09 30.38
CA ARG A 271 2.79 -28.33 30.12
C ARG A 271 3.69 -27.85 31.27
N GLU A 272 3.29 -26.78 31.93
CA GLU A 272 3.99 -26.12 33.03
C GLU A 272 3.55 -26.64 34.42
N GLY A 273 2.83 -27.76 34.50
CA GLY A 273 2.45 -28.39 35.75
C GLY A 273 1.38 -27.67 36.56
N THR A 274 0.51 -26.85 35.95
CA THR A 274 -0.70 -26.36 36.65
C THR A 274 -1.80 -27.41 36.53
N CYS A 275 -2.38 -27.86 37.65
CA CYS A 275 -3.46 -28.84 37.63
C CYS A 275 -4.72 -28.25 36.99
N LEU A 276 -5.27 -28.94 35.99
CA LEU A 276 -6.50 -28.56 35.28
C LEU A 276 -7.72 -29.35 35.77
N GLY A 277 -7.52 -30.55 36.31
CA GLY A 277 -8.59 -31.36 36.88
C GLY A 277 -8.37 -32.86 36.72
N CYS A 278 -9.32 -33.63 37.25
CA CYS A 278 -9.32 -35.10 37.20
C CYS A 278 -9.98 -35.61 35.91
N VAL A 279 -9.29 -36.52 35.21
CA VAL A 279 -9.78 -37.22 34.02
C VAL A 279 -10.66 -38.39 34.43
N ALA A 280 -10.15 -39.22 35.33
CA ALA A 280 -10.80 -40.40 35.88
C ALA A 280 -10.20 -40.80 37.24
N ILE A 281 -10.98 -41.56 38.00
CA ILE A 281 -10.60 -42.16 39.27
C ILE A 281 -10.69 -43.66 39.08
N MET A 282 -9.61 -44.38 39.36
CA MET A 282 -9.52 -45.83 39.23
C MET A 282 -9.88 -46.53 40.55
N ASP A 283 -10.20 -47.82 40.48
CA ASP A 283 -10.48 -48.63 41.68
C ASP A 283 -9.21 -48.94 42.49
N SER A 284 -8.06 -49.03 41.80
CA SER A 284 -6.73 -49.33 42.36
C SER A 284 -5.68 -48.29 41.94
N TRP A 285 -4.45 -48.41 42.47
CA TRP A 285 -3.35 -47.49 42.17
C TRP A 285 -2.95 -47.55 40.70
N VAL A 286 -2.66 -46.39 40.12
CA VAL A 286 -2.26 -46.25 38.73
C VAL A 286 -0.75 -46.47 38.61
N THR A 287 -0.32 -47.55 37.98
CA THR A 287 1.10 -47.89 37.82
C THR A 287 1.72 -47.21 36.60
N VAL A 288 0.99 -47.16 35.48
CA VAL A 288 1.49 -46.67 34.20
C VAL A 288 0.41 -45.93 33.42
N ILE A 289 0.82 -44.84 32.77
CA ILE A 289 0.00 -44.08 31.84
C ILE A 289 0.77 -43.93 30.53
N LYS A 290 0.11 -44.23 29.41
CA LYS A 290 0.64 -43.96 28.07
C LYS A 290 -0.41 -43.28 27.20
N VAL A 291 0.08 -42.45 26.28
CA VAL A 291 -0.74 -41.71 25.32
C VAL A 291 -0.72 -42.44 23.99
N ARG A 292 -1.90 -42.66 23.41
CA ARG A 292 -2.02 -43.24 22.07
C ARG A 292 -1.52 -42.23 21.04
N PRO A 293 -0.57 -42.59 20.16
CA PRO A 293 -0.02 -41.67 19.16
C PRO A 293 -1.11 -40.98 18.32
N LYS A 294 -0.90 -39.70 17.98
CA LYS A 294 -1.77 -38.88 17.09
C LYS A 294 -3.22 -38.69 17.54
N THR A 295 -3.62 -39.16 18.72
CA THR A 295 -4.99 -39.05 19.25
C THR A 295 -4.99 -38.43 20.65
N ASN A 296 -6.17 -38.00 21.11
CA ASN A 296 -6.36 -37.51 22.49
C ASN A 296 -6.78 -38.67 23.42
N THR A 297 -6.23 -39.86 23.21
CA THR A 297 -6.61 -41.05 23.96
C THR A 297 -5.45 -41.47 24.86
N ILE A 298 -5.77 -41.82 26.10
CA ILE A 298 -4.81 -42.33 27.07
C ILE A 298 -5.22 -43.74 27.52
N VAL A 299 -4.23 -44.54 27.86
CA VAL A 299 -4.43 -45.85 28.49
C VAL A 299 -3.72 -45.86 29.82
N VAL A 300 -4.38 -46.47 30.79
CA VAL A 300 -3.97 -46.53 32.18
C VAL A 300 -3.92 -47.99 32.61
N GLY A 301 -2.80 -48.40 33.18
CA GLY A 301 -2.62 -49.70 33.84
C GLY A 301 -2.65 -49.54 35.36
N CYS A 302 -3.23 -50.52 36.04
CA CYS A 302 -3.41 -50.51 37.49
C CYS A 302 -2.74 -51.70 38.19
N VAL A 303 -2.53 -51.56 39.51
CA VAL A 303 -1.93 -52.61 40.36
C VAL A 303 -2.79 -53.88 40.42
N ASP A 304 -4.11 -53.72 40.33
CA ASP A 304 -5.07 -54.83 40.32
C ASP A 304 -5.19 -55.52 38.97
N GLY A 305 -4.39 -55.14 37.96
CA GLY A 305 -4.42 -55.71 36.61
C GLY A 305 -5.39 -55.04 35.65
N GLY A 306 -6.18 -54.05 36.10
CA GLY A 306 -7.11 -53.33 35.25
C GLY A 306 -6.40 -52.48 34.20
N ILE A 307 -6.86 -52.56 32.94
CA ILE A 307 -6.46 -51.66 31.85
C ILE A 307 -7.68 -50.86 31.38
N ALA A 308 -7.58 -49.54 31.45
CA ALA A 308 -8.66 -48.64 31.06
C ALA A 308 -8.19 -47.64 30.00
N CYS A 309 -9.01 -47.46 28.96
CA CYS A 309 -8.77 -46.53 27.87
C CYS A 309 -9.72 -45.33 27.97
N TYR A 310 -9.20 -44.10 27.91
CA TYR A 310 -9.99 -42.86 28.00
C TYR A 310 -9.72 -41.96 26.81
N GLN A 311 -10.78 -41.53 26.11
CA GLN A 311 -10.70 -40.51 25.06
C GLN A 311 -11.07 -39.14 25.63
N LEU A 312 -10.13 -38.19 25.57
CA LEU A 312 -10.29 -36.84 26.10
C LEU A 312 -10.94 -35.93 25.06
N MET A 313 -12.08 -35.35 25.44
CA MET A 313 -12.81 -34.35 24.66
C MET A 313 -12.86 -33.03 25.41
N PHE A 314 -12.28 -31.98 24.83
CA PHE A 314 -12.29 -30.64 25.40
C PHE A 314 -13.52 -29.87 24.90
N SER A 315 -14.37 -29.41 25.82
CA SER A 315 -15.54 -28.61 25.47
C SER A 315 -15.13 -27.25 24.88
N THR A 316 -15.90 -26.75 23.92
CA THR A 316 -15.72 -25.37 23.43
C THR A 316 -16.20 -24.39 24.49
N VAL A 317 -15.39 -23.37 24.77
CA VAL A 317 -15.75 -22.26 25.65
C VAL A 317 -15.50 -21.00 24.85
N HIS A 318 -16.58 -20.25 24.61
CA HIS A 318 -16.52 -19.02 23.84
C HIS A 318 -17.62 -18.05 24.28
N GLY A 319 -17.43 -16.78 23.93
CA GLY A 319 -18.41 -15.72 24.05
C GLY A 319 -18.33 -14.79 22.85
N LEU A 320 -19.48 -14.40 22.31
CA LEU A 320 -19.60 -13.48 21.19
C LEU A 320 -20.52 -12.33 21.59
N HIS A 321 -20.06 -11.10 21.35
CA HIS A 321 -20.91 -9.93 21.42
C HIS A 321 -20.58 -9.01 20.25
N LYS A 322 -21.58 -8.80 19.37
CA LYS A 322 -21.40 -8.13 18.08
C LYS A 322 -20.28 -8.82 17.28
N ASP A 323 -19.16 -8.15 17.08
CA ASP A 323 -18.01 -8.61 16.32
C ASP A 323 -16.78 -8.95 17.20
N LYS A 324 -16.95 -9.00 18.52
CA LYS A 324 -15.91 -9.43 19.47
C LYS A 324 -16.15 -10.88 19.88
N TYR A 325 -15.25 -11.74 19.46
CA TYR A 325 -15.27 -13.16 19.76
C TYR A 325 -14.14 -13.49 20.73
N ALA A 326 -14.47 -14.02 21.90
CA ALA A 326 -13.51 -14.55 22.84
C ALA A 326 -13.67 -16.06 22.95
N TYR A 327 -12.56 -16.80 22.94
CA TYR A 327 -12.59 -18.25 23.08
C TYR A 327 -11.40 -18.76 23.87
N ARG A 328 -11.58 -19.94 24.47
CA ARG A 328 -10.56 -20.63 25.24
C ARG A 328 -9.62 -21.40 24.31
N LEU A 329 -8.32 -21.16 24.46
CA LEU A 329 -7.24 -21.94 23.84
C LEU A 329 -6.48 -22.71 24.92
N ASN A 330 -6.12 -23.96 24.63
CA ASN A 330 -5.31 -24.82 25.51
C ASN A 330 -5.79 -24.90 26.97
N MET A 331 -7.11 -24.83 27.20
CA MET A 331 -7.78 -24.85 28.51
C MET A 331 -7.50 -23.66 29.44
N THR A 332 -6.36 -22.99 29.35
CA THR A 332 -5.95 -21.91 30.29
C THR A 332 -5.92 -20.51 29.70
N ASP A 333 -5.89 -20.39 28.39
CA ASP A 333 -5.71 -19.10 27.74
C ASP A 333 -6.99 -18.66 27.07
N VAL A 334 -7.18 -17.35 26.97
CA VAL A 334 -8.32 -16.75 26.29
C VAL A 334 -7.80 -15.88 25.16
N ILE A 335 -8.23 -16.16 23.94
CA ILE A 335 -8.00 -15.31 22.78
C ILE A 335 -9.23 -14.47 22.56
N ILE A 336 -9.03 -13.17 22.39
CA ILE A 336 -10.08 -12.22 22.01
C ILE A 336 -9.75 -11.72 20.62
N GLN A 337 -10.69 -11.87 19.70
CA GLN A 337 -10.58 -11.46 18.32
C GLN A 337 -11.67 -10.45 17.99
N HIS A 338 -11.28 -9.36 17.34
CA HIS A 338 -12.20 -8.44 16.70
C HIS A 338 -12.36 -8.88 15.25
N LEU A 339 -13.50 -9.51 14.94
CA LEU A 339 -13.72 -10.22 13.67
C LEU A 339 -13.70 -9.27 12.46
N SER A 340 -14.33 -8.10 12.60
CA SER A 340 -14.39 -7.08 11.54
C SER A 340 -13.00 -6.55 11.14
N LYS A 341 -12.13 -6.32 12.13
CA LYS A 341 -10.77 -5.74 11.98
C LYS A 341 -9.66 -6.80 11.84
N GLN A 342 -9.97 -8.07 12.07
CA GLN A 342 -9.02 -9.20 12.09
C GLN A 342 -7.82 -9.02 13.04
N ILE A 343 -7.96 -8.21 14.10
CA ILE A 343 -6.97 -8.10 15.16
C ILE A 343 -7.33 -9.03 16.32
N ASN A 344 -6.33 -9.57 17.00
CA ASN A 344 -6.53 -10.42 18.17
C ASN A 344 -5.56 -10.06 19.30
N THR A 345 -5.88 -10.55 20.50
CA THR A 345 -5.01 -10.48 21.66
C THR A 345 -5.19 -11.74 22.49
N ARG A 346 -4.14 -12.13 23.23
CA ARG A 346 -4.11 -13.34 24.06
C ARG A 346 -3.96 -12.93 25.52
N ILE A 347 -4.85 -13.47 26.36
CA ILE A 347 -4.77 -13.35 27.82
C ILE A 347 -4.40 -14.73 28.38
N ASN A 348 -3.25 -14.77 29.04
CA ASN A 348 -2.79 -15.97 29.74
C ASN A 348 -3.40 -15.96 31.14
N CYS A 349 -4.27 -16.92 31.46
CA CYS A 349 -4.92 -16.96 32.77
C CYS A 349 -4.14 -17.81 33.78
N GLY A 350 -3.34 -18.76 33.30
CA GLY A 350 -2.54 -19.65 34.14
C GLY A 350 -3.35 -20.64 34.99
N ASP A 351 -4.66 -20.76 34.72
CA ASP A 351 -5.61 -21.64 35.42
C ASP A 351 -6.72 -22.06 34.45
N LEU A 352 -7.46 -23.13 34.75
CA LEU A 352 -8.54 -23.65 33.90
C LEU A 352 -9.63 -22.58 33.69
N VAL A 353 -9.79 -22.17 32.44
CA VAL A 353 -10.88 -21.29 32.01
C VAL A 353 -12.14 -22.13 31.87
N LYS A 354 -13.11 -21.97 32.77
CA LYS A 354 -14.39 -22.68 32.75
C LYS A 354 -15.38 -22.05 31.77
N LYS A 355 -15.52 -20.72 31.80
CA LYS A 355 -16.44 -19.95 30.95
C LYS A 355 -15.85 -18.59 30.60
N VAL A 356 -16.28 -18.04 29.47
CA VAL A 356 -15.90 -16.71 29.00
C VAL A 356 -17.16 -15.98 28.55
N ALA A 357 -17.28 -14.71 28.89
CA ALA A 357 -18.35 -13.84 28.42
C ALA A 357 -17.80 -12.48 28.01
N VAL A 358 -18.30 -11.92 26.92
CA VAL A 358 -17.90 -10.61 26.39
C VAL A 358 -19.12 -9.73 26.29
N TYR A 359 -18.99 -8.47 26.68
CA TYR A 359 -20.02 -7.46 26.48
C TYR A 359 -19.40 -6.08 26.34
N ASN A 360 -19.62 -5.43 25.20
CA ASN A 360 -19.01 -4.16 24.83
C ASN A 360 -17.48 -4.17 24.99
N GLN A 361 -16.93 -3.46 25.97
CA GLN A 361 -15.49 -3.39 26.27
C GLN A 361 -15.09 -4.32 27.42
N LYS A 362 -16.02 -5.07 28.01
CA LYS A 362 -15.77 -5.93 29.16
C LYS A 362 -15.68 -7.40 28.77
N LEU A 363 -14.82 -8.10 29.51
CA LEU A 363 -14.60 -9.53 29.37
C LEU A 363 -14.61 -10.16 30.78
N ALA A 364 -15.48 -11.13 31.00
CA ALA A 364 -15.43 -11.99 32.18
C ALA A 364 -14.77 -13.31 31.81
N ILE A 365 -13.78 -13.72 32.60
CA ILE A 365 -13.15 -15.03 32.51
C ILE A 365 -13.37 -15.73 33.84
N GLN A 366 -14.16 -16.80 33.83
CA GLN A 366 -14.35 -17.66 34.99
C GLN A 366 -13.25 -18.72 35.02
N LEU A 367 -12.50 -18.73 36.11
CA LEU A 367 -11.44 -19.68 36.41
C LEU A 367 -11.95 -20.74 37.40
N THR A 368 -11.06 -21.53 38.01
CA THR A 368 -11.48 -22.61 38.92
C THR A 368 -12.16 -22.08 40.18
N ASP A 369 -11.57 -21.05 40.80
CA ASP A 369 -11.90 -20.52 42.12
C ASP A 369 -12.36 -19.05 42.12
N LYS A 370 -12.30 -18.38 40.97
CA LYS A 370 -12.54 -16.94 40.83
C LYS A 370 -13.06 -16.54 39.46
N VAL A 371 -13.55 -15.32 39.35
CA VAL A 371 -13.89 -14.67 38.08
C VAL A 371 -13.07 -13.39 37.95
N ASN A 372 -12.28 -13.30 36.89
CA ASN A 372 -11.53 -12.10 36.54
C ASN A 372 -12.34 -11.26 35.54
N ILE A 373 -12.48 -9.97 35.81
CA ILE A 373 -13.14 -9.01 34.94
C ILE A 373 -12.10 -8.09 34.32
N TYR A 374 -12.00 -8.14 33.00
CA TYR A 374 -11.12 -7.31 32.20
C TYR A 374 -11.90 -6.22 31.48
N ASN A 375 -11.24 -5.11 31.21
CA ASN A 375 -11.75 -4.03 30.38
C ASN A 375 -10.78 -3.71 29.26
N GLN A 376 -11.32 -3.45 28.07
CA GLN A 376 -10.55 -3.03 26.91
C GLN A 376 -10.02 -1.62 27.13
N VAL A 377 -8.73 -1.40 26.82
CA VAL A 377 -8.07 -0.09 26.95
C VAL A 377 -7.78 0.53 25.58
N THR A 378 -7.42 -0.29 24.58
CA THR A 378 -7.11 0.15 23.21
C THR A 378 -7.81 -0.74 22.19
N GLY A 379 -7.88 -0.32 20.92
CA GLY A 379 -8.41 -1.13 19.81
C GLY A 379 -9.74 -0.64 19.23
N ASP A 380 -10.21 0.54 19.63
CA ASP A 380 -11.42 1.16 19.05
C ASP A 380 -11.11 1.89 17.73
N LYS A 381 -9.90 2.46 17.55
CA LYS A 381 -9.48 3.08 16.27
C LYS A 381 -8.93 2.06 15.27
N GLU A 382 -8.80 2.46 14.01
CA GLU A 382 -8.12 1.66 12.98
C GLU A 382 -6.61 1.61 13.29
N ASN A 383 -6.00 0.44 13.10
CA ASN A 383 -4.58 0.14 13.36
C ASN A 383 -4.09 0.19 14.82
N GLU A 384 -4.96 0.40 15.81
CA GLU A 384 -4.61 0.24 17.23
C GLU A 384 -4.62 -1.26 17.64
N PRO A 385 -3.65 -1.72 18.44
CA PRO A 385 -3.68 -3.07 18.98
C PRO A 385 -4.82 -3.25 19.98
N LEU A 386 -5.42 -4.43 20.00
CA LEU A 386 -6.44 -4.80 20.98
C LEU A 386 -5.76 -5.15 22.31
N ASP A 387 -6.07 -4.40 23.38
CA ASP A 387 -5.51 -4.63 24.72
C ASP A 387 -6.62 -4.68 25.78
N TYR A 388 -6.50 -5.61 26.72
CA TYR A 388 -7.42 -5.83 27.83
C TYR A 388 -6.65 -5.84 29.14
N ARG A 389 -7.11 -5.04 30.12
CA ARG A 389 -6.51 -4.97 31.45
C ARG A 389 -7.47 -5.50 32.50
N LEU A 390 -6.92 -6.24 33.46
CA LEU A 390 -7.66 -6.72 34.63
C LEU A 390 -8.13 -5.52 35.45
N VAL A 391 -9.43 -5.46 35.76
CA VAL A 391 -10.02 -4.39 36.57
C VAL A 391 -10.47 -4.92 37.93
N GLU A 392 -11.18 -6.05 37.95
CA GLU A 392 -11.73 -6.64 39.18
C GLU A 392 -11.48 -8.14 39.24
N ARG A 393 -11.42 -8.67 40.47
CA ARG A 393 -11.32 -10.11 40.74
C ARG A 393 -12.33 -10.51 41.80
N ILE A 394 -13.25 -11.40 41.43
CA ILE A 394 -14.23 -11.99 42.34
C ILE A 394 -13.69 -13.34 42.81
N ASN A 395 -13.16 -13.40 44.03
CA ASN A 395 -12.62 -14.63 44.62
C ASN A 395 -13.73 -15.51 45.22
N GLN A 396 -14.61 -16.02 44.37
CA GLN A 396 -15.68 -16.95 44.74
C GLN A 396 -15.81 -18.02 43.65
N ASN A 397 -15.99 -19.26 44.06
CA ASN A 397 -16.31 -20.36 43.14
C ASN A 397 -17.79 -20.28 42.76
N PHE A 398 -18.06 -20.08 41.48
CA PHE A 398 -19.41 -20.08 40.93
C PHE A 398 -19.62 -21.33 40.07
N GLU A 399 -20.79 -21.93 40.17
CA GLU A 399 -21.24 -22.97 39.23
C GLU A 399 -22.28 -22.37 38.28
N CYS A 400 -22.04 -22.47 36.97
CA CYS A 400 -23.01 -22.00 35.98
C CYS A 400 -22.90 -22.77 34.66
N SER A 401 -24.06 -23.03 34.04
CA SER A 401 -24.14 -23.56 32.68
C SER A 401 -23.85 -22.49 31.64
N LEU A 402 -24.34 -21.26 31.86
CA LEU A 402 -24.09 -20.09 31.02
C LEU A 402 -23.61 -18.91 31.88
N LEU A 403 -22.61 -18.20 31.35
CA LEU A 403 -22.03 -17.01 31.97
C LEU A 403 -22.32 -15.80 31.07
N VAL A 404 -22.80 -14.72 31.66
CA VAL A 404 -23.11 -13.47 30.97
C VAL A 404 -22.53 -12.30 31.75
N ILE A 405 -21.96 -11.33 31.05
CA ILE A 405 -21.48 -10.08 31.63
C ILE A 405 -22.31 -8.91 31.08
N CYS A 406 -22.61 -7.94 31.94
CA CYS A 406 -23.24 -6.66 31.61
C CYS A 406 -22.28 -5.51 31.97
N ALA A 407 -22.68 -4.24 31.85
CA ALA A 407 -21.80 -3.12 32.15
C ALA A 407 -21.42 -3.04 33.63
N GLN A 408 -22.29 -3.46 34.56
CA GLN A 408 -22.06 -3.39 36.02
C GLN A 408 -22.26 -4.71 36.76
N HIS A 409 -22.76 -5.75 36.07
CA HIS A 409 -23.21 -6.98 36.69
C HIS A 409 -22.66 -8.21 35.98
N LEU A 410 -22.47 -9.28 36.76
CA LEU A 410 -22.19 -10.63 36.30
C LEU A 410 -23.45 -11.48 36.49
N ILE A 411 -23.82 -12.26 35.48
CA ILE A 411 -25.04 -13.03 35.48
C ILE A 411 -24.72 -14.50 35.23
N LEU A 412 -25.18 -15.33 36.16
CA LEU A 412 -24.93 -16.75 36.21
C LEU A 412 -26.24 -17.49 35.98
N CYS A 413 -26.23 -18.40 35.02
CA CYS A 413 -27.36 -19.29 34.79
C CYS A 413 -27.03 -20.69 35.30
N GLN A 414 -27.94 -21.27 36.08
CA GLN A 414 -27.89 -22.66 36.50
C GLN A 414 -29.28 -23.26 36.33
N GLU A 415 -29.42 -24.14 35.34
CA GLU A 415 -30.69 -24.80 34.99
C GLU A 415 -31.85 -23.82 34.72
N LYS A 416 -32.74 -23.61 35.71
CA LYS A 416 -33.90 -22.71 35.65
C LYS A 416 -33.65 -21.37 36.37
N ARG A 417 -32.52 -21.23 37.06
CA ARG A 417 -32.20 -20.09 37.92
C ARG A 417 -31.21 -19.16 37.22
N LEU A 418 -31.48 -17.86 37.29
CA LEU A 418 -30.61 -16.80 36.82
C LEU A 418 -30.25 -15.91 38.02
N GLN A 419 -28.96 -15.76 38.32
CA GLN A 419 -28.49 -14.98 39.45
C GLN A 419 -27.65 -13.80 38.97
N CYS A 420 -27.90 -12.62 39.52
CA CYS A 420 -27.18 -11.39 39.21
C CYS A 420 -26.30 -10.98 40.39
N TYR A 421 -25.01 -10.83 40.11
CA TYR A 421 -23.99 -10.37 41.04
C TYR A 421 -23.42 -9.04 40.56
N ASP A 422 -22.97 -8.20 41.49
CA ASP A 422 -22.07 -7.10 41.15
C ASP A 422 -20.63 -7.60 40.99
N PHE A 423 -19.72 -6.72 40.55
CA PHE A 423 -18.31 -7.09 40.39
C PHE A 423 -17.53 -7.22 41.70
N LYS A 424 -18.17 -6.94 42.85
CA LYS A 424 -17.60 -7.24 44.17
C LYS A 424 -17.98 -8.65 44.64
N GLY A 425 -18.80 -9.38 43.87
CA GLY A 425 -19.26 -10.72 44.21
C GLY A 425 -20.45 -10.74 45.17
N LEU A 426 -21.16 -9.62 45.34
CA LEU A 426 -22.41 -9.58 46.11
C LEU A 426 -23.59 -9.90 45.21
N ARG A 427 -24.40 -10.88 45.62
CA ARG A 427 -25.63 -11.23 44.90
C ARG A 427 -26.65 -10.12 45.06
N GLN A 428 -27.01 -9.49 43.95
CA GLN A 428 -28.01 -8.43 43.90
C GLN A 428 -29.41 -9.01 43.74
N ARG A 429 -29.59 -9.99 42.83
CA ARG A 429 -30.92 -10.53 42.47
C ARG A 429 -30.86 -11.99 42.00
N GLU A 430 -32.03 -12.62 41.99
CA GLU A 430 -32.24 -13.97 41.47
C GLU A 430 -33.62 -14.06 40.79
N TRP A 431 -33.68 -14.72 39.64
CA TRP A 431 -34.91 -15.05 38.93
C TRP A 431 -35.00 -16.56 38.72
N ILE A 432 -36.19 -17.11 38.90
CA ILE A 432 -36.46 -18.53 38.68
C ILE A 432 -37.49 -18.65 37.55
N MET A 433 -37.12 -19.36 36.50
CA MET A 433 -37.97 -19.60 35.32
C MET A 433 -38.76 -20.90 35.47
N ASP A 434 -39.88 -21.00 34.75
CA ASP A 434 -40.74 -22.21 34.80
C ASP A 434 -40.05 -23.45 34.20
N SER A 435 -39.15 -23.23 33.25
CA SER A 435 -38.45 -24.29 32.50
C SER A 435 -36.96 -23.98 32.36
N LEU A 436 -36.20 -24.98 31.92
CA LEU A 436 -34.74 -24.87 31.74
C LEU A 436 -34.40 -23.78 30.73
N ILE A 437 -33.45 -22.93 31.09
CA ILE A 437 -32.95 -21.88 30.21
C ILE A 437 -32.00 -22.53 29.20
N ARG A 438 -32.35 -22.45 27.91
CA ARG A 438 -31.58 -23.04 26.79
C ARG A 438 -30.70 -22.01 26.10
N TYR A 439 -31.14 -20.76 26.05
CA TYR A 439 -30.44 -19.70 25.34
C TYR A 439 -30.55 -18.37 26.11
N ILE A 440 -29.46 -17.60 26.13
CA ILE A 440 -29.39 -16.28 26.78
C ILE A 440 -28.65 -15.31 25.85
N LYS A 441 -29.22 -14.12 25.64
CA LYS A 441 -28.57 -13.04 24.88
C LYS A 441 -28.77 -11.69 25.55
N VAL A 442 -27.70 -10.92 25.70
CA VAL A 442 -27.79 -9.52 26.15
C VAL A 442 -28.18 -8.66 24.95
N ILE A 443 -29.34 -8.03 25.02
CA ILE A 443 -29.86 -7.15 23.95
C ILE A 443 -29.54 -5.67 24.21
N GLY A 444 -28.84 -5.39 25.31
CA GLY A 444 -28.34 -4.07 25.70
C GLY A 444 -29.37 -3.17 26.37
N GLY A 445 -28.91 -2.00 26.82
CA GLY A 445 -29.67 -1.01 27.58
C GLY A 445 -28.71 -0.05 28.29
N PRO A 446 -29.21 0.89 29.09
CA PRO A 446 -28.36 1.73 29.91
C PRO A 446 -27.58 0.88 30.94
N PRO A 447 -26.34 1.27 31.31
CA PRO A 447 -25.54 0.52 32.29
C PRO A 447 -26.29 0.27 33.60
N GLY A 448 -26.38 -0.99 34.02
CA GLY A 448 -27.11 -1.42 35.21
C GLY A 448 -28.61 -1.69 35.00
N ARG A 449 -29.14 -1.41 33.81
CA ARG A 449 -30.53 -1.64 33.40
C ARG A 449 -30.62 -2.35 32.04
N GLU A 450 -29.61 -3.14 31.72
CA GLU A 450 -29.55 -3.86 30.46
C GLU A 450 -30.69 -4.89 30.36
N ALA A 451 -31.17 -5.12 29.15
CA ALA A 451 -32.15 -6.15 28.90
C ALA A 451 -31.48 -7.45 28.40
N ILE A 452 -32.03 -8.57 28.85
CA ILE A 452 -31.56 -9.93 28.59
C ILE A 452 -32.73 -10.72 28.04
N LEU A 453 -32.50 -11.42 26.95
CA LEU A 453 -33.47 -12.26 26.28
C LEU A 453 -33.17 -13.73 26.61
N LEU A 454 -34.18 -14.46 27.05
CA LEU A 454 -34.11 -15.85 27.47
C LEU A 454 -34.99 -16.71 26.56
N GLY A 455 -34.44 -17.83 26.12
CA GLY A 455 -35.18 -18.91 25.45
C GLY A 455 -35.29 -20.13 26.37
N LEU A 456 -36.51 -20.57 26.67
CA LEU A 456 -36.77 -21.68 27.57
C LEU A 456 -37.07 -22.99 26.82
N ARG A 457 -36.86 -24.13 27.48
CA ARG A 457 -37.16 -25.47 26.94
C ARG A 457 -38.65 -25.71 26.67
N ASN A 458 -39.55 -24.99 27.31
CA ASN A 458 -41.00 -25.07 27.03
C ASN A 458 -41.45 -24.13 25.88
N GLY A 459 -40.52 -23.50 25.16
CA GLY A 459 -40.83 -22.61 24.05
C GLY A 459 -41.10 -21.16 24.45
N LEU A 460 -41.16 -20.83 25.74
CA LEU A 460 -41.33 -19.45 26.20
C LEU A 460 -40.08 -18.61 25.93
N ILE A 461 -40.32 -17.36 25.52
CA ILE A 461 -39.29 -16.35 25.31
C ILE A 461 -39.57 -15.19 26.25
N CYS A 462 -38.63 -14.94 27.15
CA CYS A 462 -38.75 -13.95 28.21
C CYS A 462 -37.69 -12.87 28.06
N LYS A 463 -38.04 -11.62 28.34
CA LYS A 463 -37.13 -10.50 28.49
C LYS A 463 -37.07 -10.08 29.95
N ILE A 464 -35.85 -9.97 30.46
CA ILE A 464 -35.56 -9.52 31.82
C ILE A 464 -34.75 -8.24 31.73
N PHE A 465 -35.07 -7.26 32.56
CA PHE A 465 -34.18 -6.12 32.78
C PHE A 465 -33.42 -6.35 34.08
N VAL A 466 -32.11 -6.08 34.09
CA VAL A 466 -31.23 -6.38 35.24
C VAL A 466 -31.71 -5.70 36.53
N ASP A 467 -32.30 -4.51 36.43
CA ASP A 467 -32.85 -3.75 37.55
C ASP A 467 -34.29 -4.12 37.94
N ASN A 468 -34.95 -4.99 37.16
CA ASN A 468 -36.35 -5.36 37.32
C ASN A 468 -36.50 -6.79 37.85
N PRO A 469 -37.26 -7.02 38.94
CA PRO A 469 -37.48 -8.36 39.47
C PRO A 469 -38.39 -9.25 38.61
N PHE A 470 -39.16 -8.70 37.67
CA PHE A 470 -40.18 -9.46 36.93
C PHE A 470 -39.75 -9.79 35.49
N PRO A 471 -39.71 -11.07 35.09
CA PRO A 471 -39.51 -11.47 33.70
C PRO A 471 -40.76 -11.16 32.86
N LEU A 472 -40.56 -10.57 31.68
CA LEU A 472 -41.62 -10.24 30.73
C LEU A 472 -41.69 -11.30 29.64
N ILE A 473 -42.81 -12.01 29.52
CA ILE A 473 -43.04 -12.96 28.43
C ILE A 473 -43.33 -12.16 27.15
N ILE A 474 -42.52 -12.37 26.11
CA ILE A 474 -42.67 -11.67 24.83
C ILE A 474 -43.43 -12.53 23.82
N TYR A 475 -43.04 -13.81 23.70
CA TYR A 475 -43.58 -14.73 22.71
C TYR A 475 -43.47 -16.18 23.19
N GLN A 476 -44.26 -17.08 22.59
CA GLN A 476 -44.25 -18.51 22.91
C GLN A 476 -44.24 -19.35 21.64
N LEU A 477 -43.23 -20.20 21.51
CA LEU A 477 -43.15 -21.24 20.48
C LEU A 477 -43.87 -22.51 20.93
N LYS A 478 -44.25 -23.35 19.96
CA LYS A 478 -44.82 -24.67 20.22
C LYS A 478 -43.77 -25.66 20.74
N ASN A 479 -42.52 -25.52 20.30
CA ASN A 479 -41.40 -26.41 20.63
C ASN A 479 -40.33 -25.66 21.43
N ALA A 480 -39.37 -26.40 21.98
CA ALA A 480 -38.26 -25.83 22.75
C ALA A 480 -37.43 -24.84 21.92
N VAL A 481 -36.99 -23.74 22.55
CA VAL A 481 -36.11 -22.77 21.90
C VAL A 481 -34.72 -23.37 21.74
N ARG A 482 -34.19 -23.37 20.51
CA ARG A 482 -32.81 -23.76 20.19
C ARG A 482 -31.88 -22.55 20.21
N CYS A 483 -32.23 -21.52 19.47
CA CYS A 483 -31.56 -20.22 19.53
C CYS A 483 -32.54 -19.12 19.12
N LEU A 484 -32.19 -17.88 19.45
CA LEU A 484 -33.00 -16.71 19.11
C LEU A 484 -32.12 -15.50 18.90
N ASP A 485 -32.63 -14.53 18.15
CA ASP A 485 -32.04 -13.22 18.00
C ASP A 485 -33.11 -12.14 17.86
N ILE A 486 -32.74 -10.90 18.15
CA ILE A 486 -33.60 -9.73 18.04
C ILE A 486 -32.97 -8.71 17.09
N SER A 487 -33.82 -8.01 16.36
CA SER A 487 -33.38 -6.97 15.43
C SER A 487 -32.81 -5.74 16.16
N GLN A 488 -32.10 -4.89 15.42
CA GLN A 488 -31.37 -3.72 15.94
C GLN A 488 -32.28 -2.74 16.70
N GLU A 489 -33.45 -2.42 16.14
CA GLU A 489 -34.47 -1.56 16.76
C GLU A 489 -35.36 -2.31 17.76
N LYS A 490 -35.12 -3.62 17.94
CA LYS A 490 -35.87 -4.50 18.85
C LYS A 490 -37.35 -4.59 18.48
N LYS A 491 -37.67 -4.51 17.19
CA LYS A 491 -39.04 -4.63 16.65
C LYS A 491 -39.36 -6.04 16.14
N LYS A 492 -38.35 -6.83 15.77
CA LYS A 492 -38.51 -8.18 15.22
C LYS A 492 -37.72 -9.19 16.05
N LEU A 493 -38.29 -10.38 16.22
CA LEU A 493 -37.70 -11.51 16.92
C LEU A 493 -37.60 -12.69 15.95
N ALA A 494 -36.40 -13.26 15.82
CA ALA A 494 -36.14 -14.45 15.03
C ALA A 494 -35.77 -15.59 15.97
N THR A 495 -36.34 -16.77 15.72
CA THR A 495 -36.20 -17.92 16.61
C THR A 495 -36.04 -19.18 15.80
N VAL A 496 -35.16 -20.07 16.24
CA VAL A 496 -35.08 -21.45 15.74
C VAL A 496 -35.54 -22.37 16.85
N ASP A 497 -36.49 -23.24 16.54
CA ASP A 497 -36.97 -24.26 17.46
C ASP A 497 -36.15 -25.57 17.38
N GLU A 498 -36.45 -26.52 18.26
CA GLU A 498 -35.74 -27.80 18.31
C GLU A 498 -35.95 -28.67 17.05
N ASN A 499 -37.06 -28.47 16.33
CA ASN A 499 -37.35 -29.14 15.06
C ASN A 499 -36.64 -28.48 13.87
N GLY A 500 -35.91 -27.40 14.12
CA GLY A 500 -35.15 -26.67 13.10
C GLY A 500 -36.02 -25.77 12.23
N VAL A 501 -37.13 -25.24 12.74
CA VAL A 501 -37.93 -24.23 12.06
C VAL A 501 -37.48 -22.84 12.51
N CYS A 502 -37.03 -22.02 11.55
CA CYS A 502 -36.73 -20.61 11.76
C CYS A 502 -38.00 -19.79 11.56
N THR A 503 -38.44 -19.07 12.58
CA THR A 503 -39.62 -18.19 12.54
C THR A 503 -39.21 -16.78 12.92
N THR A 504 -39.67 -15.80 12.14
CA THR A 504 -39.50 -14.37 12.46
C THR A 504 -40.85 -13.74 12.75
N VAL A 505 -40.94 -12.96 13.82
CA VAL A 505 -42.17 -12.39 14.37
C VAL A 505 -42.02 -10.90 14.61
N SER A 506 -43.05 -10.12 14.31
CA SER A 506 -43.17 -8.72 14.72
C SER A 506 -43.51 -8.63 16.21
N LEU A 507 -42.71 -7.94 17.00
CA LEU A 507 -42.95 -7.79 18.45
C LEU A 507 -44.09 -6.82 18.76
N GLN A 508 -44.45 -5.95 17.81
CA GLN A 508 -45.57 -5.00 17.98
C GLN A 508 -46.91 -5.69 17.72
N THR A 509 -47.06 -6.39 16.59
CA THR A 509 -48.32 -7.05 16.20
C THR A 509 -48.42 -8.50 16.68
N LYS A 510 -47.30 -9.12 17.07
CA LYS A 510 -47.17 -10.55 17.37
C LYS A 510 -47.47 -11.48 16.18
N GLU A 511 -47.48 -10.94 14.97
CA GLU A 511 -47.70 -11.71 13.74
C GLU A 511 -46.39 -12.32 13.23
N VAL A 512 -46.50 -13.52 12.67
CA VAL A 512 -45.39 -14.22 12.01
C VAL A 512 -45.15 -13.57 10.65
N LEU A 513 -43.94 -13.04 10.44
CA LEU A 513 -43.52 -12.45 9.16
C LEU A 513 -43.15 -13.55 8.16
N PHE A 514 -42.37 -14.55 8.58
CA PHE A 514 -42.08 -15.73 7.76
C PHE A 514 -41.64 -16.92 8.61
N SER A 515 -41.67 -18.11 7.99
CA SER A 515 -41.23 -19.37 8.60
C SER A 515 -40.51 -20.25 7.57
N GLU A 516 -39.32 -20.74 7.91
CA GLU A 516 -38.45 -21.53 7.03
C GLU A 516 -37.98 -22.82 7.75
N PRO A 517 -38.10 -24.01 7.13
CA PRO A 517 -37.64 -25.26 7.74
C PRO A 517 -36.12 -25.44 7.63
N ASN A 518 -35.59 -26.53 8.20
CA ASN A 518 -34.19 -26.98 8.07
C ASN A 518 -33.13 -25.95 8.52
N SER A 519 -33.43 -25.15 9.54
CA SER A 519 -32.54 -24.15 10.12
C SER A 519 -31.97 -24.63 11.45
N SER A 520 -30.67 -24.45 11.67
CA SER A 520 -29.97 -24.76 12.91
C SER A 520 -29.63 -23.52 13.74
N SER A 521 -29.48 -22.36 13.10
CA SER A 521 -29.14 -21.09 13.75
C SER A 521 -29.65 -19.87 12.98
N VAL A 522 -29.79 -18.73 13.66
CA VAL A 522 -30.24 -17.45 13.09
C VAL A 522 -29.52 -16.28 13.76
N ALA A 523 -29.25 -15.22 12.99
CA ALA A 523 -28.73 -13.95 13.49
C ALA A 523 -29.29 -12.77 12.68
N PHE A 524 -29.65 -11.69 13.38
CA PHE A 524 -29.95 -10.41 12.73
C PHE A 524 -28.66 -9.66 12.42
N ASN A 525 -28.71 -8.83 11.37
CA ASN A 525 -27.64 -7.90 11.11
C ASN A 525 -27.60 -6.81 12.19
N THR A 526 -26.41 -6.47 12.70
CA THR A 526 -26.26 -5.47 13.75
C THR A 526 -26.41 -4.02 13.27
N GLU A 527 -26.33 -3.79 11.96
CA GLU A 527 -26.35 -2.46 11.32
C GLU A 527 -27.62 -2.20 10.50
N ASN A 528 -28.40 -3.24 10.16
CA ASN A 528 -29.61 -3.11 9.36
C ASN A 528 -30.78 -3.95 9.93
N GLU A 529 -31.89 -3.28 10.20
CA GLU A 529 -33.09 -3.85 10.83
C GLU A 529 -33.79 -4.93 9.99
N ASN A 530 -33.72 -4.83 8.67
CA ASN A 530 -34.45 -5.69 7.75
C ASN A 530 -33.62 -6.87 7.25
N LEU A 531 -32.35 -6.97 7.64
CA LEU A 531 -31.42 -7.97 7.13
C LEU A 531 -31.15 -9.03 8.21
N LEU A 532 -31.36 -10.30 7.84
CA LEU A 532 -31.09 -11.43 8.73
C LEU A 532 -30.46 -12.58 7.94
N CYS A 533 -29.75 -13.45 8.65
CA CYS A 533 -29.27 -14.69 8.08
C CYS A 533 -29.56 -15.88 8.98
N TYR A 534 -29.76 -17.03 8.37
CA TYR A 534 -29.96 -18.29 9.05
C TYR A 534 -29.24 -19.39 8.30
N SER A 535 -28.76 -20.39 9.02
CA SER A 535 -28.08 -21.53 8.42
C SER A 535 -28.72 -22.83 8.82
N GLY A 536 -28.58 -23.83 7.96
CA GLY A 536 -28.87 -25.22 8.26
C GLY A 536 -28.56 -26.11 7.05
N ASN A 537 -28.32 -27.40 7.29
CA ASN A 537 -27.88 -28.35 6.26
C ASN A 537 -26.67 -27.88 5.43
N ASN A 538 -25.69 -27.22 6.08
CA ASN A 538 -24.51 -26.62 5.43
C ASN A 538 -24.82 -25.56 4.35
N ILE A 539 -25.97 -24.88 4.48
CA ILE A 539 -26.39 -23.77 3.65
C ILE A 539 -26.59 -22.55 4.54
N LEU A 540 -26.12 -21.41 4.07
CA LEU A 540 -26.36 -20.08 4.62
C LEU A 540 -27.40 -19.38 3.75
N ASN A 541 -28.48 -18.93 4.38
CA ASN A 541 -29.53 -18.15 3.76
C ASN A 541 -29.49 -16.73 4.30
N VAL A 542 -29.49 -15.75 3.41
CA VAL A 542 -29.54 -14.33 3.77
C VAL A 542 -30.83 -13.75 3.20
N LYS A 543 -31.64 -13.18 4.08
CA LYS A 543 -32.97 -12.66 3.75
C LYS A 543 -33.06 -11.21 4.14
N ALA A 544 -33.57 -10.39 3.23
CA ALA A 544 -33.89 -9.00 3.49
C ALA A 544 -35.41 -8.82 3.42
N TYR A 545 -35.99 -8.18 4.44
CA TYR A 545 -37.43 -7.95 4.54
C TYR A 545 -38.24 -9.26 4.35
N GLU A 546 -39.31 -9.22 3.56
CA GLU A 546 -40.16 -10.37 3.21
C GLU A 546 -39.75 -11.04 1.89
N PHE A 547 -38.59 -10.70 1.33
CA PHE A 547 -38.14 -11.21 0.03
C PHE A 547 -37.64 -12.65 0.09
N THR A 548 -37.40 -13.23 -1.09
CA THR A 548 -36.83 -14.58 -1.20
C THR A 548 -35.39 -14.59 -0.68
N PRO A 549 -35.01 -15.59 0.12
CA PRO A 549 -33.66 -15.70 0.67
C PRO A 549 -32.65 -16.02 -0.45
N ASN A 550 -31.46 -15.45 -0.35
CA ASN A 550 -30.31 -15.82 -1.17
C ASN A 550 -29.47 -16.88 -0.44
N SER A 551 -29.17 -18.00 -1.10
CA SER A 551 -28.53 -19.16 -0.49
C SER A 551 -27.09 -19.36 -0.99
N GLN A 552 -26.18 -19.70 -0.07
CA GLN A 552 -24.81 -20.08 -0.38
C GLN A 552 -24.33 -21.24 0.49
N LYS A 553 -23.36 -22.01 0.02
CA LYS A 553 -22.79 -23.12 0.81
C LYS A 553 -21.92 -22.58 1.94
N MET A 554 -22.07 -23.16 3.13
CA MET A 554 -21.34 -22.78 4.34
C MET A 554 -21.13 -24.00 5.23
N GLN A 555 -19.97 -24.11 5.86
CA GLN A 555 -19.75 -25.09 6.93
C GLN A 555 -20.02 -24.46 8.29
N GLY A 556 -20.66 -25.21 9.18
CA GLY A 556 -20.96 -24.76 10.54
C GLY A 556 -22.32 -24.08 10.67
N PHE A 557 -22.44 -23.24 11.69
CA PHE A 557 -23.66 -22.49 11.97
C PHE A 557 -23.35 -21.01 12.21
N VAL A 558 -24.31 -20.15 11.90
CA VAL A 558 -24.19 -18.71 12.07
C VAL A 558 -24.26 -18.36 13.55
N VAL A 559 -23.37 -17.49 13.97
CA VAL A 559 -23.35 -16.93 15.34
C VAL A 559 -23.54 -15.41 15.36
N GLY A 560 -23.30 -14.71 14.24
CA GLY A 560 -23.51 -13.27 14.15
C GLY A 560 -23.45 -12.74 12.71
N PHE A 561 -23.93 -11.51 12.52
CA PHE A 561 -23.98 -10.83 11.23
C PHE A 561 -23.78 -9.32 11.43
N SER A 562 -22.76 -8.75 10.79
CA SER A 562 -22.46 -7.30 10.84
C SER A 562 -22.05 -6.82 9.46
N GLY A 563 -22.66 -5.74 8.97
CA GLY A 563 -22.39 -5.22 7.63
C GLY A 563 -22.65 -6.29 6.57
N LYS A 564 -21.68 -6.51 5.67
CA LYS A 564 -21.68 -7.64 4.71
C LYS A 564 -21.05 -8.94 5.24
N LYS A 565 -20.63 -9.01 6.51
CA LYS A 565 -19.86 -10.12 7.09
C LYS A 565 -20.72 -10.99 7.98
N VAL A 566 -20.84 -12.27 7.64
CA VAL A 566 -21.47 -13.30 8.46
C VAL A 566 -20.39 -14.10 9.18
N PHE A 567 -20.60 -14.33 10.48
CA PHE A 567 -19.69 -15.07 11.32
C PHE A 567 -20.17 -16.51 11.50
N SER A 568 -19.33 -17.46 11.09
CA SER A 568 -19.58 -18.90 11.18
C SER A 568 -18.74 -19.53 12.28
N LEU A 569 -19.34 -20.40 13.07
CA LEU A 569 -18.63 -21.33 13.94
C LEU A 569 -18.75 -22.75 13.40
N HIS A 570 -17.60 -23.35 13.05
CA HIS A 570 -17.51 -24.76 12.66
C HIS A 570 -16.54 -25.48 13.60
N LEU A 571 -17.06 -26.42 14.40
CA LEU A 571 -16.32 -27.09 15.48
C LEU A 571 -15.71 -26.08 16.47
N TYR A 572 -14.44 -25.74 16.28
CA TYR A 572 -13.65 -24.84 17.13
C TYR A 572 -13.16 -23.60 16.36
N GLN A 573 -13.37 -23.57 15.04
CA GLN A 573 -12.83 -22.54 14.16
C GLN A 573 -13.91 -21.51 13.82
N MET A 574 -13.58 -20.25 14.07
CA MET A 574 -14.39 -19.10 13.69
C MET A 574 -13.98 -18.64 12.29
N SER A 575 -14.92 -18.55 11.37
CA SER A 575 -14.69 -18.01 10.02
C SER A 575 -15.61 -16.83 9.72
N THR A 576 -15.12 -15.92 8.88
CA THR A 576 -15.87 -14.75 8.42
C THR A 576 -16.18 -14.94 6.94
N ILE A 577 -17.46 -14.94 6.60
CA ILE A 577 -17.97 -15.12 5.24
C ILE A 577 -18.51 -13.76 4.77
N GLU A 578 -17.97 -13.24 3.68
CA GLU A 578 -18.55 -12.04 3.06
C GLU A 578 -19.73 -12.43 2.17
N VAL A 579 -20.86 -11.76 2.36
CA VAL A 579 -22.09 -12.00 1.62
C VAL A 579 -22.26 -10.92 0.56
N PRO A 580 -22.47 -11.26 -0.73
CA PRO A 580 -22.84 -10.29 -1.74
C PRO A 580 -24.29 -9.82 -1.52
N LEU A 581 -24.48 -8.51 -1.30
CA LEU A 581 -25.79 -7.91 -1.05
C LEU A 581 -26.49 -7.40 -2.32
N THR A 582 -25.87 -7.62 -3.50
CA THR A 582 -26.38 -7.19 -4.81
C THR A 582 -27.78 -7.71 -5.11
N ASN A 583 -28.07 -8.99 -4.87
CA ASN A 583 -29.41 -9.55 -5.10
C ASN A 583 -30.48 -8.87 -4.23
N HIS A 584 -30.15 -8.59 -2.97
CA HIS A 584 -31.07 -7.90 -2.06
C HIS A 584 -31.32 -6.47 -2.52
N LEU A 585 -30.29 -5.76 -3.00
CA LEU A 585 -30.44 -4.42 -3.56
C LEU A 585 -31.46 -4.41 -4.72
N TYR A 586 -31.34 -5.32 -5.70
CA TYR A 586 -32.29 -5.43 -6.80
C TYR A 586 -33.72 -5.71 -6.34
N GLN A 587 -33.90 -6.55 -5.32
CA GLN A 587 -35.24 -6.82 -4.75
C GLN A 587 -35.89 -5.55 -4.17
N TYR A 588 -35.14 -4.64 -3.56
CA TYR A 588 -35.69 -3.36 -3.09
C TYR A 588 -35.96 -2.39 -4.25
N LEU A 589 -35.11 -2.36 -5.27
CA LEU A 589 -35.29 -1.53 -6.47
C LEU A 589 -36.57 -1.93 -7.24
N GLU A 590 -36.82 -3.23 -7.44
CA GLU A 590 -38.05 -3.74 -8.07
C GLU A 590 -39.34 -3.32 -7.35
N LYS A 591 -39.24 -2.96 -6.05
CA LYS A 591 -40.35 -2.47 -5.23
C LYS A 591 -40.35 -0.96 -5.03
N HIS A 592 -39.44 -0.23 -5.69
CA HIS A 592 -39.26 1.22 -5.53
C HIS A 592 -38.99 1.65 -4.07
N MET A 593 -38.34 0.78 -3.29
CA MET A 593 -38.00 1.03 -1.88
C MET A 593 -36.58 1.61 -1.76
N TYR A 594 -36.41 2.85 -2.20
CA TYR A 594 -35.09 3.45 -2.39
C TYR A 594 -34.31 3.72 -1.11
N LYS A 595 -34.99 4.02 0.01
CA LYS A 595 -34.32 4.30 1.29
C LYS A 595 -33.66 3.04 1.82
N GLU A 596 -34.40 1.93 1.82
CA GLU A 596 -33.92 0.63 2.24
C GLU A 596 -32.86 0.07 1.28
N ALA A 597 -33.01 0.32 -0.02
CA ALA A 597 -32.00 0.00 -1.03
C ALA A 597 -30.67 0.73 -0.73
N TYR A 598 -30.73 2.02 -0.42
CA TYR A 598 -29.57 2.82 -0.02
C TYR A 598 -28.93 2.31 1.27
N ASP A 599 -29.72 1.98 2.29
CA ASP A 599 -29.22 1.46 3.56
C ASP A 599 -28.48 0.12 3.39
N ILE A 600 -28.90 -0.72 2.45
CA ILE A 600 -28.19 -1.97 2.11
C ILE A 600 -26.93 -1.69 1.30
N ALA A 601 -27.00 -0.76 0.34
CA ALA A 601 -25.85 -0.39 -0.47
C ALA A 601 -24.67 0.11 0.39
N ILE A 602 -24.95 0.83 1.48
CA ILE A 602 -23.94 1.31 2.44
C ILE A 602 -23.13 0.16 3.08
N LEU A 603 -23.77 -0.98 3.34
CA LEU A 603 -23.11 -2.12 4.00
C LEU A 603 -22.03 -2.78 3.12
N GLY A 604 -22.11 -2.56 1.81
CA GLY A 604 -21.11 -2.97 0.84
C GLY A 604 -21.71 -3.66 -0.39
N VAL A 605 -21.97 -2.87 -1.43
CA VAL A 605 -22.26 -3.31 -2.81
C VAL A 605 -21.19 -2.80 -3.77
N THR A 606 -21.19 -3.28 -5.01
CA THR A 606 -20.19 -2.87 -6.01
C THR A 606 -20.43 -1.43 -6.49
N GLU A 607 -19.41 -0.76 -7.05
CA GLU A 607 -19.58 0.58 -7.65
C GLU A 607 -20.60 0.59 -8.78
N ASN A 608 -20.70 -0.51 -9.54
CA ASN A 608 -21.71 -0.67 -10.59
C ASN A 608 -23.13 -0.74 -10.00
N ASP A 609 -23.32 -1.47 -8.89
CA ASP A 609 -24.60 -1.54 -8.19
C ASP A 609 -25.02 -0.18 -7.63
N TRP A 610 -24.06 0.63 -7.16
CA TRP A 610 -24.31 2.01 -6.75
C TRP A 610 -24.78 2.87 -7.92
N ALA A 611 -24.21 2.71 -9.12
CA ALA A 611 -24.63 3.46 -10.31
C ALA A 611 -26.05 3.08 -10.73
N ILE A 612 -26.41 1.80 -10.60
CA ILE A 612 -27.77 1.31 -10.90
C ILE A 612 -28.78 1.89 -9.91
N LEU A 613 -28.50 1.85 -8.60
CA LEU A 613 -29.34 2.51 -7.58
C LEU A 613 -29.49 4.01 -7.86
N ALA A 614 -28.40 4.69 -8.22
CA ALA A 614 -28.40 6.12 -8.47
C ALA A 614 -29.24 6.50 -9.70
N ASN A 615 -29.10 5.75 -10.80
CA ASN A 615 -29.86 5.96 -12.03
C ASN A 615 -31.34 5.63 -11.87
N ASP A 616 -31.67 4.50 -11.24
CA ASP A 616 -33.07 4.10 -11.02
C ASP A 616 -33.79 5.08 -10.07
N ALA A 617 -33.12 5.56 -9.03
CA ALA A 617 -33.65 6.61 -8.16
C ALA A 617 -33.83 7.95 -8.90
N LEU A 618 -32.91 8.30 -9.82
CA LEU A 618 -33.02 9.51 -10.63
C LEU A 618 -34.21 9.46 -11.59
N GLU A 619 -34.38 8.34 -12.31
CA GLU A 619 -35.51 8.12 -13.24
C GLU A 619 -36.87 8.15 -12.52
N ASN A 620 -36.91 7.74 -11.25
CA ASN A 620 -38.11 7.75 -10.41
C ASN A 620 -38.27 9.02 -9.55
N PHE A 621 -37.48 10.07 -9.82
CA PHE A 621 -37.54 11.39 -9.16
C PHE A 621 -37.22 11.39 -7.64
N GLU A 622 -36.45 10.41 -7.16
CA GLU A 622 -35.94 10.32 -5.79
C GLU A 622 -34.54 10.97 -5.67
N PHE A 623 -34.51 12.30 -5.82
CA PHE A 623 -33.27 13.08 -5.97
C PHE A 623 -32.33 13.00 -4.76
N ASP A 624 -32.86 12.95 -3.52
CA ASP A 624 -32.04 12.89 -2.31
C ASP A 624 -31.17 11.62 -2.27
N ILE A 625 -31.72 10.49 -2.73
CA ILE A 625 -31.06 9.20 -2.73
C ILE A 625 -30.10 9.12 -3.91
N ALA A 626 -30.52 9.58 -5.09
CA ALA A 626 -29.66 9.69 -6.26
C ALA A 626 -28.40 10.55 -5.97
N LYS A 627 -28.57 11.72 -5.34
CA LYS A 627 -27.44 12.57 -4.90
C LYS A 627 -26.50 11.82 -3.98
N LYS A 628 -27.02 11.19 -2.92
CA LYS A 628 -26.21 10.44 -1.96
C LYS A 628 -25.44 9.29 -2.63
N ALA A 629 -26.06 8.60 -3.59
CA ALA A 629 -25.45 7.51 -4.34
C ALA A 629 -24.36 8.01 -5.30
N PHE A 630 -24.62 9.04 -6.13
CA PHE A 630 -23.61 9.62 -7.02
C PHE A 630 -22.45 10.29 -6.25
N CYS A 631 -22.71 10.90 -5.08
CA CYS A 631 -21.65 11.39 -4.19
C CYS A 631 -20.73 10.25 -3.71
N LYS A 632 -21.27 9.04 -3.47
CA LYS A 632 -20.45 7.88 -3.07
C LYS A 632 -19.54 7.40 -4.20
N ILE A 633 -20.04 7.38 -5.44
CA ILE A 633 -19.26 7.02 -6.64
C ILE A 633 -18.32 8.15 -7.09
N LYS A 634 -18.53 9.38 -6.59
CA LYS A 634 -17.84 10.61 -7.00
C LYS A 634 -18.13 11.00 -8.47
N ASP A 635 -19.32 10.66 -8.98
CA ASP A 635 -19.74 11.07 -10.31
C ASP A 635 -20.26 12.53 -10.27
N CYS A 636 -19.35 13.46 -10.56
CA CYS A 636 -19.66 14.88 -10.58
C CYS A 636 -20.63 15.26 -11.71
N ARG A 637 -20.64 14.52 -12.84
CA ARG A 637 -21.49 14.86 -14.00
C ARG A 637 -22.95 14.63 -13.66
N SER A 638 -23.26 13.47 -13.11
CA SER A 638 -24.61 13.11 -12.67
C SER A 638 -25.11 13.98 -11.51
N LEU A 639 -24.21 14.48 -10.64
CA LEU A 639 -24.57 15.45 -9.61
C LEU A 639 -24.95 16.82 -10.17
N MET A 640 -24.23 17.31 -11.20
CA MET A 640 -24.63 18.53 -11.91
C MET A 640 -25.98 18.33 -12.62
N LEU A 641 -26.17 17.18 -13.27
CA LEU A 641 -27.44 16.83 -13.90
C LEU A 641 -28.60 16.89 -12.90
N ILE A 642 -28.44 16.37 -11.68
CA ILE A 642 -29.49 16.45 -10.66
C ILE A 642 -29.80 17.91 -10.29
N TYR A 643 -28.78 18.77 -10.19
CA TYR A 643 -29.01 20.19 -9.90
C TYR A 643 -29.81 20.88 -11.02
N GLU A 644 -29.48 20.59 -12.28
CA GLU A 644 -30.21 21.10 -13.46
C GLU A 644 -31.65 20.56 -13.51
N VAL A 645 -31.83 19.27 -13.22
CA VAL A 645 -33.14 18.60 -13.17
C VAL A 645 -34.01 19.16 -12.04
N GLU A 646 -33.46 19.41 -10.86
CA GLU A 646 -34.19 20.04 -9.76
C GLU A 646 -34.58 21.48 -10.08
N ASP A 647 -33.70 22.24 -10.74
CA ASP A 647 -34.01 23.58 -11.23
C ASP A 647 -35.15 23.55 -12.28
N MET A 648 -35.14 22.57 -13.19
CA MET A 648 -36.25 22.35 -14.13
C MET A 648 -37.57 22.01 -13.42
N VAL A 649 -37.55 21.14 -12.41
CA VAL A 649 -38.74 20.82 -11.63
C VAL A 649 -39.25 22.05 -10.87
N ASN A 650 -38.34 22.86 -10.30
CA ASN A 650 -38.68 24.11 -9.61
C ASN A 650 -39.28 25.17 -10.55
N LYS A 651 -38.83 25.22 -11.81
CA LYS A 651 -39.39 26.08 -12.87
C LYS A 651 -40.72 25.58 -13.43
N GLY A 652 -41.21 24.42 -12.99
CA GLY A 652 -42.51 23.86 -13.35
C GLY A 652 -42.54 23.07 -14.66
N HIS A 653 -41.38 22.58 -15.14
CA HIS A 653 -41.32 21.69 -16.29
C HIS A 653 -42.07 20.37 -16.02
N SER A 654 -42.62 19.76 -17.07
CA SER A 654 -43.45 18.55 -16.93
C SER A 654 -42.59 17.32 -16.62
N LYS A 655 -43.11 16.34 -15.86
CA LYS A 655 -42.38 15.10 -15.54
C LYS A 655 -41.85 14.35 -16.78
N PRO A 656 -42.63 14.20 -17.88
CA PRO A 656 -42.12 13.56 -19.10
C PRO A 656 -41.00 14.33 -19.78
N GLU A 657 -41.04 15.66 -19.75
CA GLU A 657 -39.97 16.52 -20.28
C GLU A 657 -38.67 16.35 -19.49
N VAL A 658 -38.76 16.32 -18.16
CA VAL A 658 -37.63 16.08 -17.26
C VAL A 658 -37.08 14.66 -17.43
N LEU A 659 -37.94 13.65 -17.56
CA LEU A 659 -37.53 12.26 -17.79
C LEU A 659 -36.83 12.09 -19.14
N GLY A 660 -37.35 12.72 -20.21
CA GLY A 660 -36.68 12.75 -21.51
C GLY A 660 -35.28 13.39 -21.43
N TYR A 661 -35.12 14.41 -20.60
CA TYR A 661 -33.83 15.08 -20.38
C TYR A 661 -32.83 14.16 -19.64
N ILE A 662 -33.29 13.47 -18.59
CA ILE A 662 -32.49 12.49 -17.85
C ILE A 662 -32.03 11.35 -18.77
N LEU A 663 -32.94 10.75 -19.55
CA LEU A 663 -32.63 9.65 -20.47
C LEU A 663 -31.64 10.08 -21.56
N ALA A 664 -31.74 11.32 -22.04
CA ALA A 664 -30.78 11.87 -23.00
C ALA A 664 -29.37 11.96 -22.41
N HIS A 665 -29.21 12.46 -21.18
CA HIS A 665 -27.91 12.52 -20.51
C HIS A 665 -27.30 11.14 -20.19
N GLN A 666 -28.14 10.11 -20.04
CA GLN A 666 -27.70 8.72 -19.89
C GLN A 666 -27.32 8.03 -21.22
N GLY A 667 -27.54 8.69 -22.37
CA GLY A 667 -27.26 8.13 -23.70
C GLY A 667 -28.40 7.27 -24.29
N ARG A 668 -29.58 7.23 -23.66
CA ARG A 668 -30.76 6.46 -24.11
C ARG A 668 -31.66 7.31 -25.03
N PHE A 669 -31.09 7.80 -26.14
CA PHE A 669 -31.73 8.82 -27.00
C PHE A 669 -33.04 8.39 -27.66
N ARG A 670 -33.16 7.12 -28.07
CA ARG A 670 -34.40 6.61 -28.69
C ARG A 670 -35.56 6.58 -27.70
N GLU A 671 -35.29 6.23 -26.45
CA GLU A 671 -36.29 6.22 -25.39
C GLU A 671 -36.66 7.65 -24.96
N ALA A 672 -35.69 8.57 -24.91
CA ALA A 672 -35.96 9.99 -24.70
C ALA A 672 -36.86 10.55 -25.82
N ALA A 673 -36.59 10.21 -27.08
CA ALA A 673 -37.38 10.65 -28.23
C ALA A 673 -38.82 10.13 -28.20
N THR A 674 -39.04 8.86 -27.81
CA THR A 674 -40.41 8.32 -27.69
C THR A 674 -41.17 9.02 -26.58
N VAL A 675 -40.53 9.30 -25.44
CA VAL A 675 -41.13 10.07 -24.34
C VAL A 675 -41.50 11.48 -24.79
N TYR A 676 -40.63 12.19 -25.51
CA TYR A 676 -40.93 13.52 -26.03
C TYR A 676 -42.07 13.52 -27.06
N GLN A 677 -42.09 12.56 -27.98
CA GLN A 677 -43.12 12.46 -29.02
C GLN A 677 -44.51 12.13 -28.45
N GLN A 678 -44.58 11.19 -27.49
CA GLN A 678 -45.84 10.83 -26.84
C GLN A 678 -46.48 12.00 -26.08
N ASN A 679 -45.69 13.04 -25.75
CA ASN A 679 -46.11 14.22 -25.00
C ASN A 679 -46.13 15.52 -25.84
N ASN A 680 -46.09 15.42 -27.18
CA ASN A 680 -46.09 16.56 -28.13
C ASN A 680 -44.91 17.55 -28.00
N LEU A 681 -43.76 17.11 -27.47
CA LEU A 681 -42.54 17.91 -27.30
C LEU A 681 -41.56 17.69 -28.47
N GLU A 682 -42.04 17.87 -29.71
CA GLU A 682 -41.27 17.56 -30.93
C GLU A 682 -39.99 18.40 -31.08
N MET A 683 -40.02 19.67 -30.65
CA MET A 683 -38.85 20.55 -30.70
C MET A 683 -37.74 20.10 -29.74
N ASN A 684 -38.08 19.63 -28.54
CA ASN A 684 -37.09 19.13 -27.58
C ASN A 684 -36.40 17.86 -28.10
N ALA A 685 -37.15 16.98 -28.79
CA ALA A 685 -36.57 15.81 -29.46
C ALA A 685 -35.66 16.20 -30.62
N LEU A 686 -36.05 17.20 -31.42
CA LEU A 686 -35.23 17.73 -32.50
C LEU A 686 -33.94 18.36 -31.97
N ASP A 687 -34.04 19.20 -30.94
CA ASP A 687 -32.90 19.86 -30.32
C ASP A 687 -31.91 18.82 -29.77
N MET A 688 -32.40 17.84 -29.02
CA MET A 688 -31.60 16.71 -28.52
C MET A 688 -30.83 16.01 -29.65
N PHE A 689 -31.49 15.52 -30.69
CA PHE A 689 -30.80 14.82 -31.78
C PHE A 689 -29.90 15.74 -32.60
N SER A 690 -30.25 17.01 -32.72
CA SER A 690 -29.43 17.99 -33.45
C SER A 690 -28.14 18.32 -32.71
N ASP A 691 -28.17 18.44 -31.38
CA ASP A 691 -27.00 18.66 -30.55
C ASP A 691 -26.07 17.45 -30.58
N LEU A 692 -26.65 16.25 -30.60
CA LEU A 692 -25.95 14.97 -30.71
C LEU A 692 -25.56 14.61 -32.15
N ARG A 693 -25.99 15.40 -33.13
CA ARG A 693 -25.73 15.23 -34.57
C ARG A 693 -26.29 13.94 -35.19
N MET A 694 -27.36 13.41 -34.63
CA MET A 694 -28.02 12.17 -35.08
C MET A 694 -29.18 12.46 -36.05
N PHE A 695 -28.90 13.11 -37.17
CA PHE A 695 -29.93 13.64 -38.09
C PHE A 695 -30.74 12.56 -38.81
N ASP A 696 -30.14 11.41 -39.07
CA ASP A 696 -30.84 10.31 -39.75
C ASP A 696 -31.80 9.59 -38.79
N GLU A 697 -31.39 9.38 -37.52
CA GLU A 697 -32.29 8.88 -36.46
C GLU A 697 -33.39 9.91 -36.13
N ALA A 698 -33.08 11.21 -36.16
CA ALA A 698 -34.07 12.27 -36.02
C ALA A 698 -35.10 12.23 -37.17
N GLN A 699 -34.63 12.06 -38.41
CA GLN A 699 -35.50 11.99 -39.59
C GLN A 699 -36.38 10.73 -39.58
N GLU A 700 -35.85 9.59 -39.12
CA GLU A 700 -36.58 8.33 -38.97
C GLU A 700 -37.63 8.39 -37.85
N CYS A 701 -37.25 8.91 -36.68
CA CYS A 701 -38.17 9.05 -35.55
C CYS A 701 -39.24 10.14 -35.83
N MET A 702 -38.93 11.19 -36.61
CA MET A 702 -39.78 12.38 -36.81
C MET A 702 -40.47 12.47 -38.20
N LEU A 703 -40.71 11.35 -38.88
CA LEU A 703 -41.42 11.32 -40.19
C LEU A 703 -42.85 11.91 -40.15
N LYS A 704 -43.47 12.00 -38.97
CA LYS A 704 -44.84 12.51 -38.77
C LYS A 704 -44.91 13.98 -38.29
N ALA A 705 -43.78 14.68 -38.18
CA ALA A 705 -43.69 16.05 -37.66
C ALA A 705 -44.15 17.14 -38.66
N SER A 706 -44.36 18.37 -38.18
CA SER A 706 -44.85 19.51 -38.97
C SER A 706 -43.87 20.02 -40.05
N VAL A 707 -44.38 20.70 -41.11
CA VAL A 707 -43.59 21.22 -42.25
C VAL A 707 -42.50 22.22 -41.81
N ASP A 708 -42.79 23.02 -40.79
CA ASP A 708 -41.81 23.97 -40.24
C ASP A 708 -40.69 23.25 -39.48
N THR A 709 -41.02 22.15 -38.77
CA THR A 709 -40.04 21.27 -38.12
C THR A 709 -39.17 20.55 -39.14
N GLN A 710 -39.74 20.14 -40.29
CA GLN A 710 -38.98 19.57 -41.41
C GLN A 710 -38.02 20.57 -42.06
N LYS A 711 -38.42 21.84 -42.23
CA LYS A 711 -37.52 22.91 -42.69
C LYS A 711 -36.42 23.21 -41.66
N ALA A 712 -36.74 23.16 -40.36
CA ALA A 712 -35.78 23.33 -39.28
C ALA A 712 -34.75 22.18 -39.24
N ILE A 713 -35.17 20.94 -39.51
CA ILE A 713 -34.26 19.79 -39.69
C ILE A 713 -33.27 20.06 -40.83
N ILE A 714 -33.74 20.54 -41.98
CA ILE A 714 -32.88 20.84 -43.13
C ILE A 714 -31.89 21.96 -42.81
N ARG A 715 -32.31 23.01 -42.10
CA ARG A 715 -31.42 24.08 -41.65
C ARG A 715 -30.35 23.59 -40.68
N LYS A 716 -30.73 22.83 -39.64
CA LYS A 716 -29.75 22.26 -38.70
C LYS A 716 -28.86 21.20 -39.37
N LYS A 717 -29.37 20.45 -40.35
CA LYS A 717 -28.59 19.51 -41.18
C LYS A 717 -27.61 20.25 -42.10
N ALA A 718 -27.98 21.42 -42.63
CA ALA A 718 -27.09 22.29 -43.38
C ALA A 718 -26.01 22.92 -42.48
N GLU A 719 -26.37 23.39 -41.28
CA GLU A 719 -25.41 23.86 -40.27
C GLU A 719 -24.45 22.74 -39.81
N TRP A 720 -24.95 21.51 -39.70
CA TRP A 720 -24.11 20.36 -39.41
C TRP A 720 -23.26 19.93 -40.60
N ALA A 721 -23.77 19.94 -41.82
CA ALA A 721 -22.98 19.67 -43.02
C ALA A 721 -21.84 20.70 -43.15
N LYS A 722 -22.10 21.96 -42.71
CA LYS A 722 -21.07 22.98 -42.50
C LYS A 722 -20.06 22.57 -41.42
N LEU A 723 -20.50 22.12 -40.24
CA LEU A 723 -19.60 21.63 -39.17
C LEU A 723 -18.80 20.38 -39.55
N SER A 724 -19.34 19.52 -40.41
CA SER A 724 -18.75 18.24 -40.85
C SER A 724 -17.91 18.36 -42.11
N ASN A 725 -17.61 19.59 -42.54
CA ASN A 725 -16.78 19.91 -43.71
C ASN A 725 -17.37 19.46 -45.06
N ASN A 726 -18.64 19.05 -45.12
CA ASN A 726 -19.39 18.72 -46.34
C ASN A 726 -20.13 19.96 -46.84
N MET A 727 -19.34 20.97 -47.15
CA MET A 727 -19.87 22.31 -47.23
C MET A 727 -20.66 22.55 -48.53
N ALA A 728 -20.36 21.81 -49.61
CA ALA A 728 -21.04 21.97 -50.91
C ALA A 728 -22.52 21.59 -50.80
N ILE A 729 -22.77 20.52 -50.06
CA ILE A 729 -24.12 20.05 -49.72
C ILE A 729 -24.79 21.07 -48.79
N ALA A 730 -24.07 21.61 -47.79
CA ALA A 730 -24.60 22.64 -46.90
C ALA A 730 -25.03 23.91 -47.65
N ALA A 731 -24.20 24.40 -48.57
CA ALA A 731 -24.51 25.58 -49.38
C ALA A 731 -25.65 25.31 -50.36
N GLN A 732 -25.70 24.12 -50.97
CA GLN A 732 -26.83 23.75 -51.83
C GLN A 732 -28.14 23.66 -51.03
N MET A 733 -28.12 23.01 -49.86
CA MET A 733 -29.27 22.94 -48.95
C MET A 733 -29.73 24.33 -48.49
N LEU A 734 -28.81 25.30 -48.34
CA LEU A 734 -29.14 26.68 -47.98
C LEU A 734 -29.67 27.50 -49.17
N VAL A 735 -29.14 27.26 -50.38
CA VAL A 735 -29.67 27.82 -51.63
C VAL A 735 -31.08 27.30 -51.91
N ASP A 736 -31.33 26.00 -51.68
CA ASP A 736 -32.65 25.37 -51.80
C ASP A 736 -33.64 25.90 -50.74
N SER A 737 -33.13 26.48 -49.64
CA SER A 737 -33.91 27.19 -48.62
C SER A 737 -33.99 28.71 -48.80
N GLU A 738 -33.47 29.26 -49.91
CA GLU A 738 -33.46 30.68 -50.31
C GLU A 738 -32.63 31.66 -49.44
N ASP A 739 -31.70 31.17 -48.62
CA ASP A 739 -30.87 31.98 -47.72
C ASP A 739 -29.51 32.38 -48.38
N TYR A 740 -29.50 33.31 -49.35
CA TYR A 740 -28.31 33.65 -50.17
C TYR A 740 -27.12 34.23 -49.41
N ASP A 741 -27.32 35.05 -48.39
CA ASP A 741 -26.22 35.67 -47.63
C ASP A 741 -25.39 34.61 -46.88
N LYS A 742 -26.08 33.63 -46.26
CA LYS A 742 -25.45 32.50 -45.57
C LYS A 742 -24.82 31.53 -46.55
N ALA A 743 -25.47 31.31 -47.69
CA ALA A 743 -24.95 30.44 -48.73
C ALA A 743 -23.67 31.02 -49.36
N ILE A 744 -23.67 32.30 -49.75
CA ILE A 744 -22.48 32.99 -50.31
C ILE A 744 -21.35 33.02 -49.29
N GLN A 745 -21.65 33.27 -48.01
CA GLN A 745 -20.63 33.17 -46.96
C GLN A 745 -20.00 31.78 -46.89
N ILE A 746 -20.80 30.71 -46.96
CA ILE A 746 -20.27 29.34 -46.99
C ILE A 746 -19.48 29.07 -48.26
N MET A 747 -19.94 29.53 -49.42
CA MET A 747 -19.21 29.36 -50.67
C MET A 747 -17.86 30.10 -50.64
N ILE A 748 -17.82 31.31 -50.07
CA ILE A 748 -16.63 32.13 -49.84
C ILE A 748 -15.68 31.43 -48.86
N ASP A 749 -16.22 30.87 -47.78
CA ASP A 749 -15.44 30.12 -46.79
C ASP A 749 -14.81 28.85 -47.41
N ASN A 750 -15.48 28.24 -48.40
CA ASN A 750 -15.08 26.97 -49.02
C ASN A 750 -14.49 27.08 -50.42
N ASP A 751 -14.27 28.31 -50.86
CA ASP A 751 -13.50 28.61 -52.05
C ASP A 751 -14.13 28.16 -53.39
N TRP A 752 -15.45 28.00 -53.46
CA TRP A 752 -16.13 27.55 -54.69
C TRP A 752 -16.40 28.69 -55.65
N LEU A 753 -15.33 29.09 -56.34
CA LEU A 753 -15.34 30.15 -57.32
C LEU A 753 -16.44 29.97 -58.38
N ASP A 754 -16.61 28.78 -58.94
CA ASP A 754 -17.62 28.52 -59.97
C ASP A 754 -19.06 28.67 -59.47
N MET A 755 -19.35 28.17 -58.27
CA MET A 755 -20.66 28.34 -57.64
C MET A 755 -20.90 29.82 -57.32
N ILE A 756 -19.91 30.52 -56.78
CA ILE A 756 -19.99 31.96 -56.48
C ILE A 756 -20.26 32.75 -57.74
N LEU A 757 -19.53 32.49 -58.83
CA LEU A 757 -19.72 33.15 -60.12
C LEU A 757 -21.10 32.83 -60.74
N GLN A 758 -21.65 31.63 -60.50
CA GLN A 758 -23.03 31.28 -60.90
C GLN A 758 -24.08 31.99 -60.05
N THR A 759 -23.89 32.09 -58.73
CA THR A 759 -24.76 32.88 -57.83
C THR A 759 -24.62 34.38 -58.04
N LEU A 760 -23.44 34.91 -58.40
CA LEU A 760 -23.19 36.33 -58.70
C LEU A 760 -24.09 36.84 -59.83
N ARG A 761 -24.43 35.97 -60.78
CA ARG A 761 -25.38 36.26 -61.87
C ARG A 761 -26.84 36.36 -61.40
N LYS A 762 -27.17 35.78 -60.24
CA LYS A 762 -28.50 35.79 -59.61
C LYS A 762 -28.64 36.89 -58.54
N VAL A 763 -27.55 37.58 -58.19
CA VAL A 763 -27.48 38.65 -57.17
C VAL A 763 -27.68 40.03 -57.80
N ASP A 764 -28.39 40.93 -57.12
CA ASP A 764 -28.69 42.30 -57.59
C ASP A 764 -27.49 43.27 -57.42
N LYS A 765 -27.27 44.16 -58.41
CA LYS A 765 -26.16 45.14 -58.46
C LYS A 765 -26.31 46.29 -57.44
N GLY A 766 -27.48 46.47 -56.84
CA GLY A 766 -27.72 47.44 -55.78
C GLY A 766 -27.08 47.06 -54.44
N ASN A 767 -26.70 45.79 -54.25
CA ASN A 767 -26.16 45.30 -52.97
C ASN A 767 -24.63 45.52 -52.90
N THR A 768 -24.21 46.78 -52.72
CA THR A 768 -22.80 47.21 -52.70
C THR A 768 -21.97 46.55 -51.60
N GLU A 769 -22.60 46.10 -50.50
CA GLU A 769 -21.92 45.38 -49.42
C GLU A 769 -21.59 43.94 -49.81
N LEU A 770 -22.56 43.20 -50.36
CA LEU A 770 -22.33 41.83 -50.84
C LEU A 770 -21.29 41.78 -51.98
N LEU A 771 -21.29 42.80 -52.87
CA LEU A 771 -20.28 42.93 -53.93
C LEU A 771 -18.88 43.27 -53.42
N LYS A 772 -18.75 44.07 -52.35
CA LYS A 772 -17.48 44.29 -51.66
C LYS A 772 -17.00 42.99 -51.01
N THR A 773 -17.89 42.24 -50.36
CA THR A 773 -17.57 40.93 -49.75
C THR A 773 -17.05 39.94 -50.79
N ILE A 774 -17.68 39.89 -51.97
CA ILE A 774 -17.22 39.06 -53.09
C ILE A 774 -15.92 39.61 -53.69
N GLY A 775 -15.76 40.93 -53.80
CA GLY A 775 -14.51 41.56 -54.23
C GLY A 775 -13.33 41.21 -53.32
N TYR A 776 -13.49 41.29 -52.00
CA TYR A 776 -12.48 40.90 -51.02
C TYR A 776 -12.19 39.40 -51.05
N TYR A 777 -13.21 38.56 -51.30
CA TYR A 777 -13.01 37.13 -51.54
C TYR A 777 -12.20 36.86 -52.82
N LEU A 778 -12.44 37.59 -53.90
CA LEU A 778 -11.69 37.44 -55.14
C LEU A 778 -10.23 37.91 -55.02
N ILE A 779 -9.98 38.94 -54.21
CA ILE A 779 -8.61 39.31 -53.79
C ILE A 779 -7.94 38.13 -53.07
N LYS A 780 -8.64 37.46 -52.15
CA LYS A 780 -8.13 36.28 -51.44
C LYS A 780 -7.85 35.11 -52.39
N ARG A 781 -8.59 35.02 -53.49
CA ARG A 781 -8.47 33.98 -54.53
C ARG A 781 -7.41 34.25 -55.59
N GLU A 782 -6.67 35.35 -55.48
CA GLU A 782 -5.67 35.82 -56.46
C GLU A 782 -6.25 36.12 -57.85
N GLU A 783 -7.58 36.21 -57.95
CA GLU A 783 -8.30 36.63 -59.16
C GLU A 783 -8.35 38.16 -59.23
N PHE A 784 -7.15 38.74 -59.25
CA PHE A 784 -6.94 40.18 -59.15
C PHE A 784 -7.55 40.93 -60.34
N SER A 785 -7.69 40.29 -61.50
CA SER A 785 -8.31 40.88 -62.69
C SER A 785 -9.81 41.15 -62.47
N VAL A 786 -10.54 40.17 -61.94
CA VAL A 786 -11.98 40.25 -61.65
C VAL A 786 -12.20 41.15 -60.43
N ALA A 787 -11.37 41.05 -59.40
CA ALA A 787 -11.41 41.94 -58.24
C ALA A 787 -11.15 43.40 -58.63
N THR A 788 -10.16 43.67 -59.51
CA THR A 788 -9.90 45.02 -60.04
C THR A 788 -11.10 45.55 -60.78
N SER A 789 -11.79 44.72 -61.58
CA SER A 789 -13.03 45.13 -62.27
C SER A 789 -14.15 45.49 -61.29
N ILE A 790 -14.30 44.75 -60.20
CA ILE A 790 -15.29 45.02 -59.13
C ILE A 790 -14.93 46.32 -58.41
N PHE A 791 -13.71 46.47 -57.89
CA PHE A 791 -13.27 47.66 -57.12
C PHE A 791 -13.18 48.93 -57.96
N THR A 792 -12.85 48.81 -59.25
CA THR A 792 -12.91 49.93 -60.21
C THR A 792 -14.36 50.29 -60.52
N SER A 793 -15.27 49.31 -60.64
CA SER A 793 -16.70 49.57 -60.86
C SER A 793 -17.40 50.27 -59.68
N ILE A 794 -16.87 50.10 -58.46
CA ILE A 794 -17.34 50.78 -57.24
C ILE A 794 -16.45 51.98 -56.82
N ASN A 795 -15.41 52.32 -57.61
CA ASN A 795 -14.48 53.45 -57.44
C ASN A 795 -13.76 53.55 -56.08
N ASP A 796 -13.20 52.45 -55.57
CA ASP A 796 -12.56 52.39 -54.23
C ASP A 796 -11.03 52.23 -54.30
N VAL A 797 -10.30 53.36 -54.28
CA VAL A 797 -8.82 53.44 -54.36
C VAL A 797 -8.12 52.79 -53.15
N ARG A 798 -8.76 52.80 -51.98
CA ARG A 798 -8.19 52.21 -50.76
C ARG A 798 -8.24 50.68 -50.81
N SER A 799 -9.35 50.13 -51.28
CA SER A 799 -9.49 48.70 -51.52
C SER A 799 -8.59 48.21 -52.65
N LEU A 800 -8.30 49.06 -53.64
CA LEU A 800 -7.34 48.78 -54.71
C LEU A 800 -5.88 48.76 -54.23
N LEU A 801 -5.45 49.73 -53.42
CA LEU A 801 -4.12 49.71 -52.78
C LEU A 801 -3.95 48.49 -51.87
N ASN A 802 -4.96 48.19 -51.05
CA ASN A 802 -4.98 46.98 -50.22
C ASN A 802 -4.90 45.71 -51.07
N MET A 803 -5.53 45.67 -52.25
CA MET A 803 -5.42 44.54 -53.18
C MET A 803 -3.97 44.32 -53.64
N HIS A 804 -3.27 45.36 -54.11
CA HIS A 804 -1.87 45.24 -54.55
C HIS A 804 -0.92 44.86 -53.39
N ILE A 805 -1.18 45.37 -52.18
CA ILE A 805 -0.45 44.96 -50.96
C ILE A 805 -0.69 43.48 -50.66
N VAL A 806 -1.94 43.00 -50.73
CA VAL A 806 -2.29 41.58 -50.53
C VAL A 806 -1.72 40.70 -51.64
N ALA A 807 -1.69 41.20 -52.89
CA ALA A 807 -1.08 40.54 -54.05
C ALA A 807 0.45 40.52 -54.01
N ARG A 808 1.08 41.15 -52.99
CA ARG A 808 2.54 41.31 -52.84
C ARG A 808 3.21 41.94 -54.07
N GLN A 809 2.42 42.70 -54.84
CA GLN A 809 2.90 43.49 -55.97
C GLN A 809 3.45 44.80 -55.40
N TRP A 810 4.56 44.68 -54.67
CA TRP A 810 5.15 45.80 -53.95
C TRP A 810 5.58 46.90 -54.92
N ASP A 811 6.03 46.55 -56.13
CA ASP A 811 6.40 47.52 -57.17
C ASP A 811 5.22 48.39 -57.63
N ASP A 812 4.03 47.78 -57.82
CA ASP A 812 2.81 48.49 -58.18
C ASP A 812 2.27 49.32 -56.99
N ALA A 813 2.37 48.78 -55.77
CA ALA A 813 2.01 49.50 -54.55
C ALA A 813 2.96 50.70 -54.28
N PHE A 814 4.26 50.55 -54.57
CA PHE A 814 5.25 51.62 -54.49
C PHE A 814 5.02 52.66 -55.60
N ALA A 815 4.62 52.25 -56.80
CA ALA A 815 4.26 53.16 -57.89
C ALA A 815 3.02 54.01 -57.55
N ILE A 816 1.96 53.40 -56.99
CA ILE A 816 0.76 54.13 -56.55
C ILE A 816 1.09 55.07 -55.37
N CYS A 817 2.02 54.68 -54.47
CA CYS A 817 2.49 55.51 -53.36
C CYS A 817 3.43 56.65 -53.77
N GLN A 818 4.22 56.50 -54.83
CA GLN A 818 5.03 57.59 -55.38
C GLN A 818 4.14 58.74 -55.89
N HIS A 819 2.99 58.40 -56.49
CA HIS A 819 2.00 59.41 -56.91
C HIS A 819 1.13 59.93 -55.75
N ASN A 820 1.07 59.23 -54.62
CA ASN A 820 0.26 59.60 -53.46
C ASN A 820 1.04 59.41 -52.14
N PRO A 821 1.91 60.37 -51.74
CA PRO A 821 2.80 60.25 -50.58
C PRO A 821 2.09 60.03 -49.23
N GLN A 822 0.81 60.39 -49.16
CA GLN A 822 -0.06 60.21 -47.99
C GLN A 822 -0.29 58.74 -47.59
N TYR A 823 0.08 57.78 -48.46
CA TYR A 823 -0.05 56.34 -48.20
C TYR A 823 1.28 55.62 -47.94
N THR A 824 2.40 56.35 -47.74
CA THR A 824 3.73 55.76 -47.49
C THR A 824 3.79 54.86 -46.24
N ASP A 825 3.17 55.26 -45.14
CA ASP A 825 3.00 54.45 -43.93
C ASP A 825 2.19 53.16 -44.22
N ILE A 826 1.15 53.28 -45.04
CA ILE A 826 0.23 52.18 -45.39
C ILE A 826 0.91 51.07 -46.21
N VAL A 827 2.06 51.34 -46.83
CA VAL A 827 2.82 50.32 -47.60
C VAL A 827 4.08 49.84 -46.86
N TYR A 828 4.87 50.73 -46.26
CA TYR A 828 6.12 50.32 -45.60
C TYR A 828 5.89 49.57 -44.29
N LEU A 829 4.78 49.82 -43.57
CA LEU A 829 4.46 49.08 -42.34
C LEU A 829 4.04 47.62 -42.63
N PRO A 830 3.11 47.33 -43.58
CA PRO A 830 2.85 45.95 -44.00
C PRO A 830 4.06 45.25 -44.60
N TYR A 831 4.92 45.97 -45.33
CA TYR A 831 6.17 45.42 -45.87
C TYR A 831 7.14 44.99 -44.76
N ALA A 832 7.28 45.81 -43.70
CA ALA A 832 8.10 45.47 -42.53
C ALA A 832 7.55 44.26 -41.76
N ARG A 833 6.22 44.15 -41.64
CA ARG A 833 5.54 42.98 -41.05
C ARG A 833 5.72 41.73 -41.90
N TRP A 834 5.58 41.84 -43.21
CA TRP A 834 5.83 40.74 -44.14
C TRP A 834 7.27 40.22 -44.04
N LEU A 835 8.28 41.11 -44.01
CA LEU A 835 9.67 40.71 -43.78
C LEU A 835 9.87 39.99 -42.42
N ALA A 836 9.12 40.39 -41.38
CA ALA A 836 9.15 39.72 -40.09
C ALA A 836 8.46 38.34 -40.11
N GLU A 837 7.35 38.19 -40.85
CA GLU A 837 6.64 36.92 -41.06
C GLU A 837 7.48 35.90 -41.85
N GLU A 838 8.22 36.36 -42.86
CA GLU A 838 9.17 35.54 -43.63
C GLU A 838 10.47 35.22 -42.86
N GLY A 839 10.55 35.57 -41.57
CA GLY A 839 11.69 35.29 -40.69
C GLY A 839 12.94 36.13 -40.96
N ARG A 840 12.85 37.13 -41.84
CA ARG A 840 13.94 38.05 -42.20
C ARG A 840 13.97 39.23 -41.24
N PHE A 841 14.14 38.93 -39.96
CA PHE A 841 13.98 39.89 -38.86
C PHE A 841 14.94 41.08 -38.95
N ASP A 842 16.17 40.88 -39.42
CA ASP A 842 17.14 41.97 -39.56
C ASP A 842 16.70 43.01 -40.61
N GLU A 843 16.11 42.55 -41.72
CA GLU A 843 15.57 43.43 -42.76
C GLU A 843 14.25 44.07 -42.34
N ALA A 844 13.41 43.34 -41.60
CA ALA A 844 12.20 43.87 -41.00
C ALA A 844 12.52 45.06 -40.08
N GLN A 845 13.58 44.95 -39.27
CA GLN A 845 14.04 46.04 -38.40
C GLN A 845 14.48 47.29 -39.19
N GLU A 846 15.07 47.12 -40.38
CA GLU A 846 15.38 48.24 -41.27
C GLU A 846 14.12 48.86 -41.91
N ALA A 847 13.16 48.03 -42.30
CA ALA A 847 11.88 48.48 -42.85
C ALA A 847 11.02 49.24 -41.80
N TYR A 848 11.02 48.81 -40.53
CA TYR A 848 10.38 49.55 -39.44
C TYR A 848 11.04 50.91 -39.17
N LYS A 849 12.36 51.04 -39.40
CA LYS A 849 13.03 52.34 -39.32
C LYS A 849 12.58 53.27 -40.46
N LYS A 850 12.35 52.74 -41.67
CA LYS A 850 11.86 53.51 -42.83
C LYS A 850 10.40 53.97 -42.68
N SER A 851 9.56 53.22 -41.97
CA SER A 851 8.18 53.64 -41.63
C SER A 851 8.11 54.61 -40.45
N GLY A 852 9.22 54.89 -39.76
CA GLY A 852 9.28 55.78 -38.58
C GLY A 852 8.81 55.15 -37.26
N ASN A 853 8.44 53.86 -37.26
CA ASN A 853 7.82 53.17 -36.11
C ASN A 853 8.85 52.39 -35.25
N ILE A 854 9.76 53.12 -34.60
CA ILE A 854 10.85 52.55 -33.77
C ILE A 854 10.33 51.83 -32.51
N SER A 855 9.19 52.28 -31.96
CA SER A 855 8.52 51.64 -30.80
C SER A 855 7.99 50.25 -31.14
N GLU A 856 7.42 50.08 -32.33
CA GLU A 856 6.88 48.81 -32.80
C GLU A 856 8.01 47.81 -33.09
N ALA A 857 9.11 48.27 -33.68
CA ALA A 857 10.33 47.49 -33.86
C ALA A 857 10.88 46.93 -32.53
N PHE A 858 10.86 47.75 -31.48
CA PHE A 858 11.26 47.37 -30.12
C PHE A 858 10.27 46.39 -29.48
N SER A 859 8.96 46.60 -29.68
CA SER A 859 7.90 45.70 -29.20
C SER A 859 8.02 44.32 -29.83
N VAL A 860 8.26 44.25 -31.15
CA VAL A 860 8.48 43.01 -31.88
C VAL A 860 9.70 42.27 -31.33
N LEU A 861 10.83 42.96 -31.13
CA LEU A 861 12.04 42.34 -30.58
C LEU A 861 11.83 41.80 -29.15
N ASN A 862 11.10 42.52 -28.30
CA ASN A 862 10.75 42.05 -26.96
C ASN A 862 9.77 40.85 -27.00
N THR A 863 8.82 40.86 -27.93
CA THR A 863 7.88 39.75 -28.14
C THR A 863 8.64 38.51 -28.63
N LEU A 864 9.58 38.65 -29.57
CA LEU A 864 10.44 37.55 -30.03
C LEU A 864 11.28 36.97 -28.88
N ALA A 865 11.83 37.82 -28.02
CA ALA A 865 12.55 37.37 -26.83
C ALA A 865 11.65 36.57 -25.86
N ILE A 866 10.43 37.05 -25.58
CA ILE A 866 9.46 36.35 -24.72
C ILE A 866 8.97 35.05 -25.35
N ASN A 867 8.69 35.05 -26.66
CA ASN A 867 8.23 33.86 -27.37
C ASN A 867 9.32 32.80 -27.41
N ALA A 868 10.58 33.19 -27.67
CA ALA A 868 11.70 32.27 -27.60
C ALA A 868 11.81 31.60 -26.22
N LEU A 869 11.55 32.34 -25.13
CA LEU A 869 11.52 31.75 -23.78
C LEU A 869 10.33 30.81 -23.54
N LYS A 870 9.13 31.18 -24.00
CA LYS A 870 7.93 30.32 -23.89
C LYS A 870 8.09 29.02 -24.69
N GLU A 871 8.69 29.12 -25.87
CA GLU A 871 9.00 28.00 -26.76
C GLU A 871 10.27 27.24 -26.35
N LYS A 872 10.98 27.70 -25.29
CA LYS A 872 12.22 27.11 -24.78
C LYS A 872 13.35 27.05 -25.82
N ARG A 873 13.38 28.00 -26.77
CA ARG A 873 14.49 28.25 -27.69
C ARG A 873 15.53 29.17 -27.03
N TYR A 874 16.31 28.66 -26.08
CA TYR A 874 17.18 29.50 -25.24
C TYR A 874 18.34 30.11 -26.04
N MET A 875 18.79 29.46 -27.10
CA MET A 875 19.78 30.02 -28.04
C MET A 875 19.26 31.29 -28.76
N ASP A 876 18.00 31.31 -29.16
CA ASP A 876 17.36 32.50 -29.75
C ASP A 876 17.04 33.54 -28.69
N ALA A 877 16.59 33.10 -27.51
CA ALA A 877 16.37 34.00 -26.39
C ALA A 877 17.65 34.74 -26.01
N SER A 878 18.79 34.06 -25.97
CA SER A 878 20.10 34.68 -25.75
C SER A 878 20.38 35.77 -26.78
N TYR A 879 20.28 35.44 -28.06
CA TYR A 879 20.53 36.38 -29.15
C TYR A 879 19.61 37.62 -29.08
N TYR A 880 18.32 37.43 -28.84
CA TYR A 880 17.37 38.54 -28.73
C TYR A 880 17.59 39.40 -27.47
N HIS A 881 17.94 38.78 -26.33
CA HIS A 881 18.28 39.53 -25.12
C HIS A 881 19.58 40.34 -25.31
N TRP A 882 20.55 39.81 -26.06
CA TRP A 882 21.75 40.56 -26.45
C TRP A 882 21.41 41.76 -27.36
N LYS A 883 20.54 41.59 -28.37
CA LYS A 883 20.04 42.71 -29.21
C LYS A 883 19.25 43.75 -28.42
N LEU A 884 18.46 43.33 -27.43
CA LEU A 884 17.78 44.25 -26.52
C LEU A 884 18.78 45.01 -25.65
N ALA A 885 19.82 44.33 -25.14
CA ALA A 885 20.88 44.97 -24.38
C ALA A 885 21.57 46.06 -25.22
N THR A 886 22.01 45.75 -26.45
CA THR A 886 22.65 46.76 -27.33
C THR A 886 21.72 47.92 -27.66
N THR A 887 20.41 47.67 -27.84
CA THR A 887 19.41 48.73 -28.03
C THR A 887 19.26 49.61 -26.78
N TYR A 888 19.29 49.02 -25.57
CA TYR A 888 19.29 49.78 -24.32
C TYR A 888 20.58 50.57 -24.11
N LEU A 889 21.73 50.06 -24.58
CA LEU A 889 23.00 50.79 -24.56
C LEU A 889 22.94 52.03 -25.47
N VAL A 890 22.38 51.91 -26.67
CA VAL A 890 22.14 53.06 -27.56
C VAL A 890 21.18 54.06 -26.90
N LYS A 891 20.06 53.60 -26.31
CA LYS A 891 19.15 54.47 -25.55
C LYS A 891 19.82 55.11 -24.34
N SER A 892 20.81 54.46 -23.73
CA SER A 892 21.51 54.99 -22.56
C SER A 892 22.30 56.27 -22.83
N GLN A 893 22.65 56.52 -24.10
CA GLN A 893 23.24 57.79 -24.55
C GLN A 893 22.29 58.98 -24.32
N THR A 894 20.98 58.74 -24.35
CA THR A 894 19.95 59.75 -24.06
C THR A 894 19.53 59.79 -22.59
N SER A 895 19.64 58.69 -21.86
CA SER A 895 19.27 58.60 -20.44
C SER A 895 20.09 57.52 -19.71
N PRO A 896 20.91 57.86 -18.70
CA PRO A 896 21.81 56.92 -18.02
C PRO A 896 21.09 55.81 -17.24
N LYS A 897 19.77 55.94 -17.00
CA LYS A 897 18.94 54.91 -16.33
C LYS A 897 18.89 53.58 -17.09
N TYR A 898 19.18 53.59 -18.40
CA TYR A 898 19.16 52.39 -19.23
C TYR A 898 20.46 51.56 -19.14
N ILE A 899 21.49 52.05 -18.46
CA ILE A 899 22.75 51.31 -18.25
C ILE A 899 22.50 50.07 -17.36
N GLU A 900 21.67 50.19 -16.32
CA GLU A 900 21.30 49.05 -15.46
C GLU A 900 20.58 47.96 -16.29
N LYS A 901 19.64 48.37 -17.14
CA LYS A 901 18.95 47.44 -18.05
C LYS A 901 19.88 46.80 -19.06
N PHE A 902 20.88 47.52 -19.57
CA PHE A 902 21.89 46.94 -20.44
C PHE A 902 22.59 45.75 -19.76
N PHE A 903 23.10 45.93 -18.53
CA PHE A 903 23.77 44.85 -17.80
C PHE A 903 22.83 43.71 -17.42
N GLU A 904 21.58 44.00 -17.07
CA GLU A 904 20.57 42.99 -16.79
C GLU A 904 20.29 42.09 -18.01
N TYR A 905 19.99 42.69 -19.17
CA TYR A 905 19.70 41.93 -20.39
C TYR A 905 20.94 41.24 -20.95
N LEU A 906 22.13 41.82 -20.80
CA LEU A 906 23.39 41.17 -21.16
C LEU A 906 23.66 39.94 -20.30
N ARG A 907 23.46 40.03 -18.98
CA ARG A 907 23.57 38.87 -18.08
C ARG A 907 22.54 37.80 -18.41
N ASN A 908 21.29 38.18 -18.66
CA ASN A 908 20.26 37.23 -19.08
C ASN A 908 20.64 36.53 -20.39
N SER A 909 21.22 37.26 -21.36
CA SER A 909 21.71 36.64 -22.59
C SER A 909 22.78 35.58 -22.36
N ASP A 910 23.70 35.82 -21.41
CA ASP A 910 24.76 34.88 -21.07
C ASP A 910 24.20 33.63 -20.37
N ILE A 911 23.26 33.81 -19.45
CA ILE A 911 22.63 32.71 -18.72
C ILE A 911 21.80 31.84 -19.67
N TYR A 912 21.00 32.45 -20.57
CA TYR A 912 20.23 31.69 -21.56
C TYR A 912 21.12 30.92 -22.53
N TYR A 913 22.25 31.51 -22.93
CA TYR A 913 23.26 30.84 -23.75
C TYR A 913 23.82 29.59 -23.06
N ALA A 914 24.24 29.71 -21.80
CA ALA A 914 24.76 28.59 -21.02
C ALA A 914 23.70 27.52 -20.71
N TYR A 915 22.45 27.93 -20.47
CA TYR A 915 21.36 27.02 -20.11
C TYR A 915 20.85 26.18 -21.28
N GLU A 916 20.99 26.64 -22.53
CA GLU A 916 20.68 25.85 -23.72
C GLU A 916 21.36 24.48 -23.70
N THR A 917 22.65 24.44 -23.33
CA THR A 917 23.43 23.20 -23.20
C THR A 917 22.82 22.24 -22.17
N VAL A 918 22.41 22.77 -21.02
CA VAL A 918 21.76 21.98 -19.96
C VAL A 918 20.39 21.48 -20.39
N TYR A 919 19.62 22.35 -21.05
CA TYR A 919 18.29 22.01 -21.54
C TYR A 919 18.36 20.84 -22.53
N LYS A 920 19.23 20.92 -23.54
CA LYS A 920 19.46 19.84 -24.52
C LYS A 920 19.79 18.52 -23.83
N CYS A 921 20.73 18.51 -22.88
CA CYS A 921 21.09 17.29 -22.13
C CYS A 921 19.96 16.70 -21.28
N THR A 922 18.98 17.51 -20.85
CA THR A 922 17.83 17.01 -20.08
C THR A 922 16.66 16.55 -20.94
N THR A 923 16.53 17.07 -22.17
CA THR A 923 15.37 16.78 -23.03
C THR A 923 15.68 15.82 -24.18
N GLU A 924 16.92 15.82 -24.66
CA GLU A 924 17.34 14.96 -25.76
C GLU A 924 17.87 13.63 -25.20
N PRO A 925 17.49 12.48 -25.79
CA PRO A 925 17.92 11.16 -25.30
C PRO A 925 19.42 10.90 -25.52
N PHE A 926 20.07 11.62 -26.43
CA PHE A 926 21.49 11.51 -26.74
C PHE A 926 22.06 12.91 -27.02
N THR A 927 23.17 13.27 -26.39
CA THR A 927 23.86 14.54 -26.65
C THR A 927 25.31 14.30 -27.01
N SER A 928 25.81 15.02 -28.04
CA SER A 928 27.22 15.06 -28.43
C SER A 928 28.09 15.95 -27.55
N ILE A 929 27.48 16.61 -26.56
CA ILE A 929 28.15 17.56 -25.66
C ILE A 929 29.12 16.80 -24.75
N ARG A 930 30.39 17.24 -24.73
CA ARG A 930 31.42 16.72 -23.81
C ARG A 930 30.99 16.99 -22.37
N LYS A 931 31.15 15.99 -21.49
CA LYS A 931 30.68 16.07 -20.10
C LYS A 931 31.40 17.15 -19.30
N GLU A 932 32.65 17.43 -19.63
CA GLU A 932 33.48 18.49 -19.08
C GLU A 932 32.89 19.87 -19.39
N ASN A 933 32.50 20.11 -20.65
CA ASN A 933 31.86 21.35 -21.07
C ASN A 933 30.52 21.54 -20.36
N LEU A 934 29.71 20.48 -20.24
CA LEU A 934 28.45 20.50 -19.50
C LEU A 934 28.67 20.82 -18.01
N PHE A 935 29.68 20.20 -17.39
CA PHE A 935 30.06 20.45 -16.00
C PHE A 935 30.46 21.91 -15.76
N ASN A 936 31.26 22.48 -16.65
CA ASN A 936 31.68 23.87 -16.61
C ASN A 936 30.50 24.84 -16.81
N CYS A 937 29.59 24.55 -17.76
CA CYS A 937 28.35 25.30 -17.97
C CYS A 937 27.49 25.33 -16.69
N LEU A 938 27.28 24.17 -16.07
CA LEU A 938 26.50 24.05 -14.84
C LEU A 938 27.12 24.81 -13.69
N ARG A 939 28.45 24.77 -13.54
CA ARG A 939 29.18 25.58 -12.55
C ARG A 939 28.99 27.07 -12.81
N TYR A 940 29.12 27.51 -14.06
CA TYR A 940 28.88 28.91 -14.44
C TYR A 940 27.45 29.34 -14.09
N LEU A 941 26.45 28.52 -14.40
CA LEU A 941 25.03 28.80 -14.12
C LEU A 941 24.75 28.87 -12.63
N ILE A 942 25.23 27.91 -11.81
CA ILE A 942 25.00 27.91 -10.36
C ILE A 942 25.57 29.18 -9.71
N LEU A 943 26.73 29.65 -10.18
CA LEU A 943 27.36 30.87 -9.66
C LEU A 943 26.66 32.15 -10.13
N ASN A 944 26.02 32.13 -11.31
CA ASN A 944 25.43 33.29 -11.97
C ASN A 944 23.90 33.39 -11.92
N TYR A 945 23.22 32.38 -11.38
CA TYR A 945 21.77 32.36 -11.28
C TYR A 945 21.22 33.44 -10.34
N GLU A 946 20.37 34.33 -10.87
CA GLU A 946 19.67 35.40 -10.13
C GLU A 946 18.17 35.39 -10.49
N ASP A 947 17.49 34.25 -10.27
CA ASP A 947 16.05 34.05 -10.53
C ASP A 947 15.61 34.42 -11.96
N THR A 948 16.47 34.11 -12.93
CA THR A 948 16.23 34.39 -14.35
C THR A 948 14.97 33.65 -14.85
N PRO A 949 14.05 34.32 -15.56
CA PRO A 949 12.79 33.73 -16.00
C PRO A 949 12.97 32.49 -16.87
N HIS A 950 12.07 31.51 -16.73
CA HIS A 950 12.00 30.30 -17.54
C HIS A 950 13.21 29.34 -17.45
N ILE A 951 14.02 29.45 -16.39
CA ILE A 951 15.13 28.53 -16.12
C ILE A 951 14.81 27.64 -14.93
N SER A 952 14.95 26.32 -15.10
CA SER A 952 14.71 25.34 -14.04
C SER A 952 15.95 25.19 -13.15
N ARG A 953 15.90 25.79 -11.96
CA ARG A 953 16.96 25.62 -10.94
C ARG A 953 17.09 24.16 -10.49
N PHE A 954 15.99 23.41 -10.48
CA PHE A 954 15.99 21.97 -10.23
C PHE A 954 16.82 21.23 -11.28
N SER A 955 16.59 21.48 -12.57
CA SER A 955 17.31 20.80 -13.66
C SER A 955 18.80 21.08 -13.60
N ILE A 956 19.21 22.31 -13.28
CA ILE A 956 20.61 22.69 -13.09
C ILE A 956 21.23 21.89 -11.93
N LEU A 957 20.63 21.95 -10.73
CA LEU A 957 21.22 21.30 -9.56
C LEU A 957 21.19 19.77 -9.66
N PHE A 958 20.13 19.18 -10.22
CA PHE A 958 20.01 17.74 -10.39
C PHE A 958 21.06 17.20 -11.36
N THR A 959 21.18 17.78 -12.55
CA THR A 959 22.21 17.39 -13.52
C THR A 959 23.63 17.61 -12.98
N PHE A 960 23.85 18.71 -12.26
CA PHE A 960 25.13 18.97 -11.61
C PHE A 960 25.47 17.92 -10.56
N THR A 961 24.49 17.46 -9.78
CA THR A 961 24.68 16.43 -8.76
C THR A 961 25.08 15.09 -9.38
N GLU A 962 24.42 14.67 -10.46
CA GLU A 962 24.74 13.42 -11.16
C GLU A 962 26.15 13.46 -11.77
N LEU A 963 26.53 14.57 -12.42
CA LEU A 963 27.89 14.73 -12.97
C LEU A 963 28.96 14.81 -11.88
N CYS A 964 28.69 15.50 -10.76
CA CYS A 964 29.63 15.56 -9.65
C CYS A 964 29.90 14.18 -9.05
N LYS A 965 28.91 13.29 -8.99
CA LYS A 965 29.13 11.89 -8.56
C LYS A 965 30.03 11.14 -9.53
N GLU A 966 29.80 11.29 -10.84
CA GLU A 966 30.61 10.64 -11.87
C GLU A 966 32.08 11.11 -11.80
N PHE A 967 32.29 12.42 -11.66
CA PHE A 967 33.63 13.01 -11.51
C PHE A 967 34.24 12.86 -10.11
N LYS A 968 33.56 12.18 -9.17
CA LYS A 968 34.03 11.95 -7.78
C LYS A 968 34.20 13.24 -6.95
N ALA A 969 33.41 14.27 -7.23
CA ALA A 969 33.30 15.50 -6.44
C ALA A 969 32.28 15.36 -5.30
N TYR A 970 32.55 14.45 -4.36
CA TYR A 970 31.55 13.99 -3.38
C TYR A 970 31.14 15.03 -2.34
N LYS A 971 32.04 15.93 -1.93
CA LYS A 971 31.72 17.03 -1.00
C LYS A 971 30.77 18.01 -1.67
N THR A 972 31.03 18.34 -2.93
CA THR A 972 30.19 19.22 -3.74
C THR A 972 28.83 18.60 -4.03
N THR A 973 28.75 17.30 -4.33
CA THR A 973 27.49 16.57 -4.48
C THR A 973 26.60 16.69 -3.24
N ARG A 974 27.15 16.56 -2.02
CA ARG A 974 26.39 16.69 -0.77
C ARG A 974 25.80 18.09 -0.61
N LEU A 975 26.60 19.13 -0.85
CA LEU A 975 26.15 20.52 -0.76
C LEU A 975 25.08 20.84 -1.80
N ALA A 976 25.21 20.31 -3.03
CA ALA A 976 24.20 20.47 -4.08
C ALA A 976 22.89 19.75 -3.74
N LEU A 977 22.96 18.54 -3.17
CA LEU A 977 21.78 17.80 -2.68
C LEU A 977 21.06 18.53 -1.55
N ASP A 978 21.80 19.13 -0.60
CA ASP A 978 21.21 19.96 0.45
C ASP A 978 20.43 21.15 -0.14
N GLN A 979 20.97 21.81 -1.18
CA GLN A 979 20.26 22.88 -1.90
C GLN A 979 19.04 22.36 -2.67
N LEU A 980 19.07 21.14 -3.21
CA LEU A 980 17.94 20.52 -3.90
C LEU A 980 16.74 20.30 -2.97
N THR A 981 16.96 19.99 -1.68
CA THR A 981 15.86 19.79 -0.71
C THR A 981 15.06 21.05 -0.41
N GLN A 982 15.62 22.23 -0.73
CA GLN A 982 14.94 23.51 -0.55
C GLN A 982 14.03 23.87 -1.73
N LEU A 983 14.03 23.06 -2.79
CA LEU A 983 13.26 23.28 -4.01
C LEU A 983 12.09 22.31 -4.13
N ASN A 984 11.02 22.76 -4.78
CA ASN A 984 9.93 21.88 -5.19
C ASN A 984 10.38 21.10 -6.43
N TYR A 985 10.53 19.78 -6.29
CA TYR A 985 10.88 18.87 -7.39
C TYR A 985 9.72 17.92 -7.73
N PRO A 986 9.65 17.40 -8.97
CA PRO A 986 8.62 16.44 -9.36
C PRO A 986 8.71 15.11 -8.60
N LEU A 987 7.56 14.53 -8.20
CA LEU A 987 7.48 13.29 -7.40
C LEU A 987 8.24 12.09 -8.01
N HIS A 988 8.33 12.00 -9.34
CA HIS A 988 9.04 10.89 -9.99
C HIS A 988 10.56 10.93 -9.77
N TYR A 989 11.14 12.08 -9.41
CA TYR A 989 12.55 12.20 -9.03
C TYR A 989 12.79 11.99 -7.53
N GLU A 990 11.74 11.92 -6.70
CA GLU A 990 11.84 11.83 -5.23
C GLU A 990 12.64 10.59 -4.79
N SER A 991 12.36 9.43 -5.39
CA SER A 991 13.08 8.19 -5.08
C SER A 991 14.56 8.26 -5.49
N GLN A 992 14.88 8.87 -6.63
CA GLN A 992 16.26 9.03 -7.10
C GLN A 992 17.06 10.00 -6.22
N ILE A 993 16.43 11.09 -5.78
CA ILE A 993 17.04 12.05 -4.85
C ILE A 993 17.28 11.41 -3.49
N HIS A 994 16.32 10.67 -2.94
CA HIS A 994 16.51 9.95 -1.68
C HIS A 994 17.61 8.89 -1.76
N TYR A 995 17.66 8.12 -2.86
CA TYR A 995 18.75 7.18 -3.10
C TYR A 995 20.10 7.89 -3.13
N SER A 996 20.19 9.01 -3.86
CA SER A 996 21.38 9.85 -3.96
C SER A 996 21.89 10.36 -2.61
N PHE A 997 20.98 10.70 -1.70
CA PHE A 997 21.30 11.11 -0.33
C PHE A 997 21.89 9.98 0.51
N ILE A 998 21.39 8.75 0.35
CA ILE A 998 21.90 7.58 1.06
C ILE A 998 23.26 7.17 0.49
N ASP A 999 23.36 7.08 -0.83
CA ASP A 999 24.55 6.69 -1.56
C ASP A 999 25.74 7.62 -1.25
N ILE A 1000 25.52 8.93 -1.32
CA ILE A 1000 26.60 9.90 -1.08
C ILE A 1000 27.09 9.91 0.37
N ARG A 1001 26.29 9.47 1.35
CA ARG A 1001 26.72 9.37 2.77
C ARG A 1001 27.80 8.30 2.97
N ALA A 1002 27.87 7.31 2.08
CA ALA A 1002 28.92 6.29 2.11
C ALA A 1002 30.24 6.75 1.48
N ALA A 1003 30.24 7.82 0.67
CA ALA A 1003 31.41 8.37 0.01
C ALA A 1003 32.28 9.26 0.94
N PRO A 1004 33.57 9.52 0.63
CA PRO A 1004 34.39 10.45 1.42
C PRO A 1004 33.92 11.91 1.28
N PHE A 1005 34.14 12.74 2.32
CA PHE A 1005 33.79 14.17 2.28
C PHE A 1005 34.91 15.02 1.65
N THR A 1006 35.35 14.63 0.46
CA THR A 1006 36.42 15.28 -0.30
C THR A 1006 36.03 15.34 -1.76
N ASP A 1007 36.38 16.43 -2.44
CA ASP A 1007 36.26 16.54 -3.89
C ASP A 1007 37.58 16.13 -4.54
N ASN A 1008 37.53 15.66 -5.79
CA ASN A 1008 38.73 15.43 -6.58
C ASN A 1008 39.47 16.77 -6.83
N GLU A 1009 40.75 16.83 -6.49
CA GLU A 1009 41.57 18.04 -6.57
C GLU A 1009 41.74 18.54 -8.01
N ASP A 1010 41.77 17.62 -8.99
CA ASP A 1010 41.91 17.94 -10.42
C ASP A 1010 40.75 18.77 -10.98
N LEU A 1011 39.58 18.73 -10.32
CA LEU A 1011 38.39 19.48 -10.74
C LEU A 1011 38.36 20.91 -10.19
N LEU A 1012 39.20 21.21 -9.20
CA LEU A 1012 39.10 22.47 -8.47
C LEU A 1012 39.57 23.64 -9.35
N PRO A 1013 38.72 24.66 -9.58
CA PRO A 1013 39.05 25.79 -10.45
C PRO A 1013 40.29 26.55 -9.98
N LEU A 1014 41.30 26.60 -10.83
CA LEU A 1014 42.53 27.36 -10.60
C LEU A 1014 42.28 28.85 -10.81
N CYS A 1015 42.74 29.68 -9.88
CA CYS A 1015 42.83 31.12 -10.12
C CYS A 1015 44.15 31.47 -10.78
N PHE A 1016 44.12 31.88 -12.04
CA PHE A 1016 45.31 32.25 -12.81
C PHE A 1016 46.03 33.52 -12.32
N LYS A 1017 45.44 34.29 -11.39
CA LYS A 1017 46.13 35.42 -10.75
C LYS A 1017 47.00 34.99 -9.55
N CYS A 1018 46.47 34.14 -8.66
CA CYS A 1018 47.15 33.78 -7.41
C CYS A 1018 47.57 32.30 -7.31
N GLY A 1019 47.35 31.50 -8.36
CA GLY A 1019 47.75 30.09 -8.43
C GLY A 1019 47.02 29.16 -7.47
N LEU A 1020 45.99 29.62 -6.76
CA LEU A 1020 45.26 28.81 -5.77
C LEU A 1020 44.02 28.16 -6.38
N HIS A 1021 43.78 26.90 -6.00
CA HIS A 1021 42.54 26.19 -6.28
C HIS A 1021 41.38 26.75 -5.46
N ASN A 1022 40.21 26.87 -6.09
CA ASN A 1022 38.99 27.39 -5.51
C ASN A 1022 37.96 26.28 -5.35
N PRO A 1023 37.02 26.40 -4.40
CA PRO A 1023 35.94 25.43 -4.25
C PRO A 1023 35.01 25.46 -5.47
N LEU A 1024 34.46 24.30 -5.84
CA LEU A 1024 33.51 24.15 -6.96
C LEU A 1024 32.22 24.98 -6.76
N LEU A 1025 31.70 25.05 -5.53
CA LEU A 1025 30.54 25.85 -5.14
C LEU A 1025 30.96 27.13 -4.39
N GLY A 1026 31.68 28.02 -5.08
CA GLY A 1026 32.23 29.26 -4.54
C GLY A 1026 31.42 30.52 -4.86
N LYS A 1027 32.11 31.65 -5.05
CA LYS A 1027 31.56 32.90 -5.60
C LYS A 1027 32.02 33.05 -7.06
N LYS A 1028 31.43 34.01 -7.80
CA LYS A 1028 31.86 34.42 -9.16
C LYS A 1028 33.34 34.89 -9.25
N SER A 1029 33.99 35.04 -8.10
CA SER A 1029 35.38 35.51 -7.96
C SER A 1029 36.18 34.58 -7.06
N CYS A 1030 37.50 34.55 -7.23
CA CYS A 1030 38.43 33.81 -6.39
C CYS A 1030 38.21 34.10 -4.89
N ALA A 1031 38.21 33.04 -4.06
CA ALA A 1031 37.99 33.14 -2.62
C ALA A 1031 39.05 34.02 -1.93
N GLN A 1032 40.30 33.96 -2.41
CA GLN A 1032 41.45 34.66 -1.84
C GLN A 1032 41.63 36.07 -2.43
N CYS A 1033 41.93 36.18 -3.73
CA CYS A 1033 42.31 37.47 -4.34
C CYS A 1033 41.11 38.28 -4.89
N LYS A 1034 39.88 37.74 -4.82
CA LYS A 1034 38.63 38.38 -5.30
C LYS A 1034 38.59 38.75 -6.78
N THR A 1035 39.51 38.23 -7.58
CA THR A 1035 39.51 38.35 -9.05
C THR A 1035 38.33 37.59 -9.64
N GLU A 1036 37.62 38.22 -10.57
CA GLU A 1036 36.49 37.60 -11.27
C GLU A 1036 36.98 36.50 -12.21
N PHE A 1037 36.25 35.39 -12.28
CA PHE A 1037 36.55 34.34 -13.25
C PHE A 1037 36.00 34.70 -14.62
N LEU A 1038 36.84 34.62 -15.64
CA LEU A 1038 36.46 34.82 -17.04
C LEU A 1038 36.33 33.47 -17.72
N TYR A 1039 35.35 33.33 -18.61
CA TYR A 1039 34.94 32.05 -19.16
C TYR A 1039 35.02 32.05 -20.70
N SER A 1040 35.39 30.92 -21.28
CA SER A 1040 35.22 30.64 -22.71
C SER A 1040 33.73 30.45 -23.01
N PHE A 1041 33.13 31.24 -23.90
CA PHE A 1041 31.70 31.15 -24.24
C PHE A 1041 31.39 30.00 -25.24
N PHE A 1042 32.13 28.90 -25.13
CA PHE A 1042 31.85 27.63 -25.82
C PHE A 1042 31.98 26.46 -24.84
N SER A 1043 33.18 26.25 -24.28
CA SER A 1043 33.51 25.21 -23.30
C SER A 1043 33.21 25.60 -21.84
N PHE A 1044 33.03 26.89 -21.55
CA PHE A 1044 32.89 27.46 -20.21
C PHE A 1044 34.07 27.18 -19.27
N ASP A 1045 35.23 26.85 -19.82
CA ASP A 1045 36.48 26.80 -19.07
C ASP A 1045 36.87 28.18 -18.55
N ILE A 1046 37.47 28.19 -17.36
CA ILE A 1046 38.04 29.42 -16.80
C ILE A 1046 39.28 29.75 -17.62
N LEU A 1047 39.29 30.92 -18.21
CA LEU A 1047 40.40 31.39 -19.03
C LEU A 1047 41.49 32.00 -18.16
N PRO A 1048 42.78 31.87 -18.56
CA PRO A 1048 43.91 32.56 -17.94
C PRO A 1048 43.97 34.06 -18.24
N LEU A 1049 42.81 34.71 -18.32
CA LEU A 1049 42.67 36.14 -18.49
C LEU A 1049 42.51 36.83 -17.14
N VAL A 1050 43.24 37.92 -16.95
CA VAL A 1050 43.09 38.81 -15.79
C VAL A 1050 42.75 40.21 -16.26
N GLU A 1051 41.68 40.79 -15.70
CA GLU A 1051 41.31 42.18 -15.98
C GLU A 1051 42.32 43.14 -15.35
N ILE A 1052 42.72 44.12 -16.14
CA ILE A 1052 43.65 45.17 -15.75
C ILE A 1052 42.94 46.52 -15.87
N LYS A 1053 43.11 47.35 -14.86
CA LYS A 1053 42.66 48.73 -14.87
C LYS A 1053 43.79 49.65 -15.29
N ILE A 1054 43.41 50.72 -15.97
CA ILE A 1054 44.33 51.75 -16.39
C ILE A 1054 44.25 52.89 -15.37
N SER A 1055 45.38 53.51 -15.08
CA SER A 1055 45.41 54.66 -14.18
C SER A 1055 44.53 55.80 -14.72
N ASP A 1056 43.80 56.48 -13.82
CA ASP A 1056 42.77 57.46 -14.19
C ASP A 1056 43.30 58.68 -14.97
N ASP A 1057 44.63 58.85 -15.04
CA ASP A 1057 45.34 59.89 -15.77
C ASP A 1057 45.63 59.54 -17.25
N ILE A 1058 45.18 58.38 -17.74
CA ILE A 1058 45.35 57.90 -19.12
C ILE A 1058 43.97 57.72 -19.76
N THR A 1059 43.78 58.19 -21.00
CA THR A 1059 42.52 57.98 -21.73
C THR A 1059 42.47 56.60 -22.39
N ASP A 1060 41.26 56.08 -22.65
CA ASP A 1060 41.07 54.78 -23.31
C ASP A 1060 41.77 54.72 -24.69
N GLU A 1061 41.83 55.85 -25.40
CA GLU A 1061 42.52 56.02 -26.69
C GLU A 1061 44.05 56.02 -26.52
N GLU A 1062 44.58 56.78 -25.55
CA GLU A 1062 46.01 56.81 -25.21
C GLU A 1062 46.51 55.43 -24.76
N ALA A 1063 45.70 54.70 -24.02
CA ALA A 1063 45.99 53.35 -23.57
C ALA A 1063 46.11 52.32 -24.71
N VAL A 1064 45.19 52.36 -25.67
CA VAL A 1064 45.23 51.49 -26.86
C VAL A 1064 46.49 51.76 -27.68
N ASP A 1065 46.86 53.04 -27.83
CA ASP A 1065 48.07 53.44 -28.54
C ASP A 1065 49.35 52.97 -27.83
N LEU A 1066 49.41 53.05 -26.49
CA LEU A 1066 50.55 52.57 -25.69
C LEU A 1066 50.76 51.05 -25.80
N ILE A 1067 49.70 50.25 -25.77
CA ILE A 1067 49.74 48.78 -25.92
C ILE A 1067 50.11 48.36 -27.36
N SER A 1068 49.83 49.22 -28.34
CA SER A 1068 50.08 48.92 -29.76
C SER A 1068 51.54 49.08 -30.20
N LYS A 1069 52.39 49.71 -29.38
CA LYS A 1069 53.83 49.94 -29.64
C LYS A 1069 54.66 48.71 -29.24
N GLU A 1070 55.63 48.31 -30.06
CA GLU A 1070 56.47 47.13 -29.82
C GLU A 1070 57.29 47.26 -28.51
N ALA A 1071 57.25 46.23 -27.67
CA ALA A 1071 58.04 46.14 -26.45
C ALA A 1071 59.53 45.98 -26.77
N GLY A 1072 60.40 46.73 -26.06
CA GLY A 1072 61.84 46.56 -26.16
C GLY A 1072 62.31 45.21 -25.60
N ASP A 1073 63.47 44.74 -26.06
CA ASP A 1073 64.12 43.42 -25.89
C ASP A 1073 64.39 42.94 -24.43
N SER A 1074 63.78 43.55 -23.42
CA SER A 1074 63.81 43.07 -22.03
C SER A 1074 62.78 41.96 -21.85
N GLY A 1075 63.22 40.71 -21.81
CA GLY A 1075 62.41 39.51 -21.53
C GLY A 1075 61.76 39.48 -20.14
N VAL A 1076 60.88 40.43 -19.86
CA VAL A 1076 60.02 40.44 -18.67
C VAL A 1076 58.75 39.67 -19.01
N ASN A 1077 58.60 38.50 -18.41
CA ASN A 1077 57.44 37.64 -18.61
C ASN A 1077 56.19 38.37 -18.08
N THR A 1078 55.13 38.52 -18.88
CA THR A 1078 53.86 39.20 -18.50
C THR A 1078 53.26 38.64 -17.21
N SER A 1079 53.50 37.36 -16.93
CA SER A 1079 53.18 36.69 -15.66
C SER A 1079 53.82 37.35 -14.43
N SER A 1080 55.05 37.86 -14.54
CA SER A 1080 55.76 38.49 -13.41
C SER A 1080 55.14 39.82 -12.98
N ILE A 1081 54.57 40.60 -13.91
CA ILE A 1081 53.88 41.86 -13.62
C ILE A 1081 52.58 41.58 -12.84
N VAL A 1082 51.83 40.56 -13.27
CA VAL A 1082 50.55 40.16 -12.67
C VAL A 1082 50.74 39.51 -11.28
N HIS A 1083 51.74 38.64 -11.11
CA HIS A 1083 52.01 37.96 -9.84
C HIS A 1083 52.73 38.85 -8.80
N SER A 1084 53.40 39.94 -9.19
CA SER A 1084 54.07 40.84 -8.24
C SER A 1084 53.11 41.62 -7.32
N GLN A 1085 51.82 41.76 -7.69
CA GLN A 1085 50.81 42.54 -6.97
C GLN A 1085 49.80 41.66 -6.18
N GLU A 1086 50.30 40.63 -5.48
CA GLU A 1086 49.54 39.54 -4.85
C GLU A 1086 48.42 39.92 -3.85
N LYS A 1087 48.28 41.19 -3.42
CA LYS A 1087 47.38 41.57 -2.30
C LYS A 1087 46.21 42.51 -2.65
N THR A 1088 46.14 43.09 -3.85
CA THR A 1088 45.06 44.02 -4.25
C THR A 1088 44.11 43.42 -5.27
N LYS A 1089 42.80 43.74 -5.15
CA LYS A 1089 41.77 43.30 -6.11
C LYS A 1089 42.06 43.82 -7.52
N ASP A 1090 42.43 45.10 -7.61
CA ASP A 1090 42.67 45.78 -8.87
C ASP A 1090 44.17 45.80 -9.19
N ILE A 1091 44.52 45.39 -10.41
CA ILE A 1091 45.84 45.59 -11.01
C ILE A 1091 45.74 46.88 -11.82
N VAL A 1092 46.42 47.94 -11.37
CA VAL A 1092 46.43 49.23 -12.06
C VAL A 1092 47.80 49.40 -12.71
N LEU A 1093 47.84 49.52 -14.03
CA LEU A 1093 49.10 49.72 -14.76
C LEU A 1093 49.36 51.19 -15.05
N THR A 1094 50.62 51.59 -14.90
CA THR A 1094 51.13 52.91 -15.29
C THR A 1094 51.56 52.93 -16.76
N ARG A 1095 51.79 54.13 -17.32
CA ARG A 1095 52.26 54.32 -18.71
C ARG A 1095 53.48 53.45 -19.08
N GLU A 1096 54.44 53.30 -18.16
CA GLU A 1096 55.65 52.51 -18.39
C GLU A 1096 55.36 51.01 -18.46
N GLN A 1097 54.45 50.52 -17.63
CA GLN A 1097 54.07 49.10 -17.59
C GLN A 1097 53.20 48.70 -18.79
N LEU A 1098 52.39 49.62 -19.32
CA LEU A 1098 51.60 49.41 -20.54
C LEU A 1098 52.46 49.21 -21.79
N LEU A 1099 53.63 49.86 -21.87
CA LEU A 1099 54.61 49.68 -22.96
C LEU A 1099 55.36 48.34 -22.90
N MET A 1100 55.35 47.68 -21.73
CA MET A 1100 55.99 46.38 -21.53
C MET A 1100 55.04 45.22 -21.84
N LEU A 1101 53.77 45.49 -22.15
CA LEU A 1101 52.80 44.45 -22.50
C LEU A 1101 52.98 44.01 -23.95
N ASP A 1102 52.99 42.70 -24.16
CA ASP A 1102 52.91 42.12 -25.49
C ASP A 1102 51.50 42.28 -26.05
N LYS A 1103 51.40 42.94 -27.23
CA LYS A 1103 50.16 43.18 -27.96
C LYS A 1103 49.40 41.88 -28.28
N THR A 1104 50.10 40.77 -28.51
CA THR A 1104 49.47 39.49 -28.84
C THR A 1104 48.73 38.86 -27.65
N ASN A 1105 49.06 39.29 -26.44
CA ASN A 1105 48.53 38.74 -25.19
C ASN A 1105 47.57 39.69 -24.47
N CYS A 1106 47.20 40.82 -25.09
CA CYS A 1106 46.29 41.82 -24.52
C CYS A 1106 45.01 41.98 -25.36
N PHE A 1107 43.85 41.88 -24.70
CA PHE A 1107 42.53 41.97 -25.31
C PHE A 1107 41.75 43.18 -24.80
N ILE A 1108 41.03 43.86 -25.70
CA ILE A 1108 40.38 45.14 -25.41
C ILE A 1108 38.91 45.09 -25.82
N GLN A 1109 38.00 45.24 -24.86
CA GLN A 1109 36.57 45.35 -25.12
C GLN A 1109 36.17 46.82 -25.30
N LYS A 1110 35.73 47.18 -26.52
CA LYS A 1110 35.47 48.57 -26.93
C LYS A 1110 33.98 48.93 -26.92
N TRP A 1111 33.36 48.89 -25.75
CA TRP A 1111 31.95 49.27 -25.63
C TRP A 1111 31.73 50.76 -25.98
N PRO A 1112 30.63 51.12 -26.68
CA PRO A 1112 30.34 52.52 -27.01
C PRO A 1112 30.02 53.35 -25.76
N LYS A 1113 30.29 54.67 -25.83
CA LYS A 1113 29.98 55.63 -24.76
C LYS A 1113 28.51 55.47 -24.32
N PRO A 1114 28.21 55.44 -23.00
CA PRO A 1114 28.99 55.98 -21.88
C PRO A 1114 29.93 55.00 -21.14
N LEU A 1115 30.13 53.78 -21.62
CA LEU A 1115 31.02 52.80 -20.96
C LEU A 1115 32.51 53.04 -21.28
N ARG A 1116 33.41 52.79 -20.32
CA ARG A 1116 34.88 52.78 -20.55
C ARG A 1116 35.33 51.46 -21.17
N TYR A 1117 36.47 51.46 -21.85
CA TYR A 1117 37.08 50.24 -22.36
C TYR A 1117 37.58 49.34 -21.22
N ARG A 1118 37.53 48.02 -21.44
CA ARG A 1118 38.06 47.02 -20.50
C ARG A 1118 39.24 46.30 -21.13
N TYR A 1119 40.28 46.08 -20.33
CA TYR A 1119 41.57 45.52 -20.78
C TYR A 1119 41.85 44.22 -20.05
N PHE A 1120 42.27 43.20 -20.78
CA PHE A 1120 42.52 41.86 -20.26
C PHE A 1120 43.85 41.34 -20.77
N VAL A 1121 44.63 40.68 -19.90
CA VAL A 1121 45.92 40.08 -20.29
C VAL A 1121 45.88 38.57 -20.07
N ASN A 1122 46.40 37.83 -21.05
CA ASN A 1122 46.64 36.39 -20.96
C ASN A 1122 47.91 36.11 -20.16
N VAL A 1123 47.77 35.44 -19.03
CA VAL A 1123 48.87 35.11 -18.11
C VAL A 1123 49.55 33.80 -18.49
N LEU A 1124 48.91 32.96 -19.31
CA LEU A 1124 49.45 31.69 -19.82
C LEU A 1124 49.49 31.69 -21.35
N GLN A 1125 50.65 32.02 -21.91
CA GLN A 1125 50.86 32.14 -23.36
C GLN A 1125 50.68 30.81 -24.12
N GLU A 1126 50.72 29.68 -23.43
CA GLU A 1126 50.51 28.35 -24.03
C GLU A 1126 49.04 28.10 -24.42
N ILE A 1127 48.09 28.85 -23.85
CA ILE A 1127 46.66 28.72 -24.13
C ILE A 1127 46.24 29.83 -25.08
N ASN A 1128 45.87 29.47 -26.30
CA ASN A 1128 45.43 30.40 -27.34
C ASN A 1128 43.98 30.85 -27.11
N ILE A 1129 43.77 32.17 -27.02
CA ILE A 1129 42.48 32.79 -26.70
C ILE A 1129 42.14 33.83 -27.76
N THR A 1130 40.86 33.96 -28.10
CA THR A 1130 40.33 34.96 -29.01
C THR A 1130 39.03 35.57 -28.48
N HIS A 1131 38.54 36.63 -29.12
CA HIS A 1131 37.26 37.25 -28.80
C HIS A 1131 36.53 37.73 -30.06
N CYS A 1132 35.21 37.88 -29.97
CA CYS A 1132 34.41 38.44 -31.06
C CYS A 1132 34.39 39.97 -31.02
N ASP A 1133 34.63 40.64 -32.16
CA ASP A 1133 34.66 42.11 -32.27
C ASP A 1133 33.30 42.80 -32.03
N GLU A 1134 32.19 42.05 -32.05
CA GLU A 1134 30.84 42.60 -31.93
C GLU A 1134 30.24 42.39 -30.54
N CYS A 1135 30.32 41.17 -30.01
CA CYS A 1135 29.77 40.86 -28.68
C CYS A 1135 30.80 40.85 -27.56
N TYR A 1136 32.08 40.96 -27.92
CA TYR A 1136 33.22 41.00 -26.99
C TYR A 1136 33.34 39.78 -26.06
N LYS A 1137 32.69 38.66 -26.39
CA LYS A 1137 32.83 37.39 -25.66
C LYS A 1137 34.16 36.72 -26.01
N PHE A 1138 34.77 36.09 -25.00
CA PHE A 1138 36.03 35.36 -25.12
C PHE A 1138 35.79 33.88 -25.41
N PHE A 1139 36.72 33.27 -26.15
CA PHE A 1139 36.70 31.88 -26.55
C PHE A 1139 38.13 31.31 -26.57
N LEU A 1140 38.28 30.01 -26.35
CA LEU A 1140 39.48 29.31 -26.79
C LEU A 1140 39.54 29.35 -28.32
N LEU A 1141 40.73 29.54 -28.89
CA LEU A 1141 40.88 29.74 -30.33
C LEU A 1141 40.33 28.54 -31.13
N ASP A 1142 40.73 27.33 -30.76
CA ASP A 1142 40.32 26.10 -31.44
C ASP A 1142 38.80 25.91 -31.40
N ASP A 1143 38.17 26.10 -30.23
CA ASP A 1143 36.72 26.02 -30.03
C ASP A 1143 35.98 27.06 -30.90
N TYR A 1144 36.53 28.27 -31.04
CA TYR A 1144 35.94 29.35 -31.80
C TYR A 1144 36.02 29.10 -33.30
N GLU A 1145 37.16 28.60 -33.78
CA GLU A 1145 37.35 28.22 -35.18
C GLU A 1145 36.43 27.06 -35.57
N GLU A 1146 36.31 26.03 -34.72
CA GLU A 1146 35.37 24.93 -34.91
C GLU A 1146 33.92 25.44 -35.02
N ALA A 1147 33.48 26.27 -34.06
CA ALA A 1147 32.13 26.81 -34.05
C ALA A 1147 31.81 27.71 -35.26
N ILE A 1148 32.81 28.45 -35.76
CA ILE A 1148 32.69 29.30 -36.95
C ILE A 1148 32.64 28.47 -38.23
N LEU A 1149 33.44 27.41 -38.34
CA LEU A 1149 33.42 26.49 -39.48
C LEU A 1149 32.05 25.79 -39.59
N GLU A 1150 31.45 25.42 -38.46
CA GLU A 1150 30.13 24.80 -38.43
C GLU A 1150 28.99 25.76 -38.82
N ASN A 1151 28.99 26.99 -38.27
CA ASN A 1151 27.83 27.89 -38.33
C ASN A 1151 28.02 29.12 -39.23
N GLY A 1152 29.22 29.34 -39.78
CA GLY A 1152 29.56 30.50 -40.63
C GLY A 1152 29.49 31.85 -39.91
N CYS A 1153 29.36 31.86 -38.59
CA CYS A 1153 29.18 33.06 -37.78
C CYS A 1153 29.62 32.84 -36.33
N CYS A 1154 29.77 33.93 -35.57
CA CYS A 1154 30.04 33.84 -34.13
C CYS A 1154 28.94 33.03 -33.41
N PRO A 1155 29.30 32.04 -32.58
CA PRO A 1155 28.32 31.18 -31.92
C PRO A 1155 27.41 31.93 -30.93
N PHE A 1156 27.81 33.09 -30.42
CA PHE A 1156 27.00 33.89 -29.50
C PHE A 1156 26.13 34.94 -30.23
N CYS A 1157 26.75 35.84 -31.01
CA CYS A 1157 26.05 36.99 -31.60
C CYS A 1157 25.67 36.82 -33.07
N ARG A 1158 25.97 35.67 -33.68
CA ARG A 1158 25.61 35.31 -35.07
C ARG A 1158 26.14 36.29 -36.13
N LYS A 1159 27.12 37.13 -35.79
CA LYS A 1159 27.81 37.96 -36.78
C LYS A 1159 28.55 37.04 -37.74
N LYS A 1160 28.23 37.14 -39.03
CA LYS A 1160 28.96 36.45 -40.09
C LYS A 1160 30.39 36.95 -40.11
N ILE A 1161 31.32 36.02 -40.04
CA ILE A 1161 32.75 36.29 -40.14
C ILE A 1161 33.14 35.83 -41.54
N ALA A 1162 33.84 36.66 -42.30
CA ALA A 1162 34.34 36.25 -43.60
C ALA A 1162 35.47 35.24 -43.38
N ILE A 1163 35.22 33.96 -43.64
CA ILE A 1163 36.22 32.89 -43.49
C ILE A 1163 36.93 32.73 -44.85
N PHE A 1164 38.24 33.00 -44.87
CA PHE A 1164 39.22 32.85 -45.97
C PHE A 1164 38.94 33.54 -47.31
N SER A 1165 39.64 34.67 -47.53
CA SER A 1165 40.05 35.15 -48.86
C SER A 1165 41.52 34.82 -49.16
N ASP A 1166 42.07 33.75 -48.59
CA ASP A 1166 43.43 33.25 -48.92
C ASP A 1166 43.39 31.73 -49.05
N SER A 1167 42.81 31.27 -50.15
CA SER A 1167 42.87 29.90 -50.65
C SER A 1167 44.23 29.62 -51.32
N ASP A 1168 45.34 29.83 -50.60
CA ASP A 1168 46.68 29.53 -51.10
C ASP A 1168 47.63 29.21 -49.93
N LYS A 1169 47.36 28.11 -49.22
CA LYS A 1169 48.39 27.20 -48.67
C LYS A 1169 47.76 26.05 -47.89
N ILE A 1170 48.21 24.85 -48.26
CA ILE A 1170 48.10 23.55 -47.58
C ILE A 1170 46.92 22.68 -48.06
N LEU A 1171 47.24 21.96 -49.15
CA LEU A 1171 46.93 20.54 -49.34
C LEU A 1171 47.86 19.71 -48.44
#